data_AF-A0A9E1NNE6-F1
#
_entry.id   AF-A0A9E1NNE6-F1
#
_cell.length_a   1.000
_cell.length_b   1.000
_cell.length_c   1.000
_cell.angle_alpha   90.00
_cell.angle_beta   90.00
_cell.angle_gamma   90.00
#
_symmetry.space_group_name_H-M   'P 1'
#
loop_
_entity.id
_entity.type
_entity.pdbx_description
1 polymer ?
#
loop_
_entity_poly.entity_id
_entity_poly.type
_entity_poly.pdbx_seq_one_letter_code
_entity_poly.pdbx_strand_id
1 'polypeptide(L)'
;FASTYVPTEPETQASSNQTIELKPADSYPQFLAQPLSKVQNPKQSMDGASMHKALLDLGEAVLVYLTAVMFGEYRQSWQLNEDMEAEFYRNAKRKPSFGVFLGFLRRLSKVEGDSILDHLFQKKTVFEAVSQFVLVFDQLTQMINQGADENFQPELAKGLANRTASKKGLLQFYDAFITMRNNYAHPEDKAKNPDRKWPLGEDYYQIINPYVTNALEELIANINVLTEYKPVLIEGIDKAQQQAQAIVQTGSDSVANQINLQSQMVEMLQVDSHYLLDHQGQIYTRLFYNEVPALEPSIAQKIISREKAKMLEPVLKKMIHEFLEDDAEIDQDEYFTLQLTAQSADIHNDDLTHIITKCRKELGLEESFEIIESHQTQVRGPIFNGWWINYFLLRQGIAELFSENKISDVRKGKSEEVCSSEFFHQLIWTEITAYVKELKEQFLDDEIQRWTLLPNKWQMGKLTGYFWAQLFPEETPLGRVFSTSIFIHNSGAIVRYIPHYDKLRTISSSFKNINLLIESSKICAKFLDDNKDQLMNYEILIDGWQLSLIPEHKKEYDYFLNEFYPDYPKKYIQEFRLPSYYEKVHDLAKSGQYLIYEITWVSALNPTDSVYSNARKMIDECQEIGFETAIPRNSKELPVVISSRPDEVVKSQQLALKLFSSITSKITDYAIEQGLSEKEALLVERQYIEAKGGLTKLVKNKIDEVIVDNEVGADGYDALLQFVYENDFKFNDFLELKKEFEGKGIVFHDGSFVNEVNENDIEWLDICLDKFVNQYQERFTGLTDDKEKRVKEFQNSLHYSLKMRTDDMTAYLGFRITYDRCIFAMLRIEGHWKNPGQLNAFMFWVSDKTGWTSVDKKGNYNLYLTGRKPFSIEKQIKWPGLLGSDENKEQLDIILLDLLHEWENAKTGINNLITR
;
A
#
# COMPACT_ATOMS: atom_id res chain seq x y z
N PHE A 1 32.22 8.64 8.14
CA PHE A 1 33.06 7.76 8.97
C PHE A 1 34.09 7.11 8.07
N ALA A 2 35.36 7.52 8.16
CA ALA A 2 36.45 6.94 7.40
C ALA A 2 37.57 6.56 8.38
N SER A 3 37.39 5.45 9.09
CA SER A 3 38.54 4.69 9.58
C SER A 3 38.94 3.78 8.43
N THR A 4 39.90 4.22 7.65
CA THR A 4 40.59 3.38 6.67
C THR A 4 40.91 2.03 7.30
N TYR A 5 40.37 0.97 6.71
CA TYR A 5 40.84 -0.39 6.92
C TYR A 5 42.36 -0.36 6.77
N VAL A 6 43.09 -0.62 7.85
CA VAL A 6 44.50 -0.97 7.78
C VAL A 6 44.49 -2.49 7.70
N PRO A 7 44.75 -3.10 6.53
CA PRO A 7 45.03 -4.52 6.50
C PRO A 7 46.19 -4.74 7.46
N THR A 8 46.04 -5.64 8.43
CA THR A 8 47.21 -6.26 9.03
C THR A 8 48.06 -6.77 7.87
N GLU A 9 49.24 -6.18 7.68
CA GLU A 9 50.18 -6.63 6.63
C GLU A 9 50.26 -8.15 6.72
N PRO A 10 49.94 -8.89 5.64
CA PRO A 10 50.24 -10.30 5.61
C PRO A 10 51.76 -10.37 5.69
N GLU A 11 52.27 -10.96 6.78
CA GLU A 11 53.68 -11.31 6.88
C GLU A 11 54.08 -11.95 5.55
N THR A 12 54.96 -11.23 4.85
CA THR A 12 55.84 -11.68 3.77
C THR A 12 55.52 -13.05 3.16
N GLN A 13 55.04 -13.03 1.92
CA GLN A 13 55.26 -14.07 0.89
C GLN A 13 55.49 -15.49 1.46
N ALA A 14 54.40 -16.22 1.73
CA ALA A 14 54.42 -17.67 1.75
C ALA A 14 53.30 -18.18 0.85
N SER A 15 53.65 -19.19 0.05
CA SER A 15 52.79 -20.00 -0.81
C SER A 15 51.36 -20.18 -0.29
N SER A 16 50.40 -20.12 -1.20
CA SER A 16 48.97 -20.41 -1.08
C SER A 16 48.60 -21.84 -0.63
N ASN A 17 49.44 -22.50 0.18
CA ASN A 17 49.26 -23.87 0.64
C ASN A 17 49.28 -23.96 2.18
N GLN A 18 48.58 -23.06 2.87
CA GLN A 18 48.06 -23.41 4.20
C GLN A 18 46.66 -23.98 3.98
N THR A 19 46.51 -25.28 4.24
CA THR A 19 45.21 -25.94 4.34
C THR A 19 44.49 -25.32 5.54
N ILE A 20 43.74 -24.24 5.34
CA ILE A 20 42.91 -23.65 6.39
C ILE A 20 41.76 -24.63 6.61
N GLU A 21 41.82 -25.39 7.71
CA GLU A 21 40.73 -26.29 8.08
C GLU A 21 39.49 -25.47 8.46
N LEU A 22 38.31 -25.94 8.03
CA LEU A 22 37.05 -25.34 8.42
C LEU A 22 36.91 -25.37 9.93
N LYS A 23 36.51 -24.23 10.51
CA LYS A 23 36.08 -24.16 11.91
C LYS A 23 34.83 -25.03 12.12
N PRO A 24 34.47 -25.39 13.36
CA PRO A 24 33.20 -26.04 13.66
C PRO A 24 32.00 -25.20 13.19
N ALA A 25 30.90 -25.84 12.78
CA ALA A 25 29.70 -25.17 12.27
C ALA A 25 29.17 -24.05 13.21
N ASP A 26 29.36 -24.19 14.52
CA ASP A 26 28.96 -23.19 15.53
C ASP A 26 29.75 -21.88 15.46
N SER A 27 30.87 -21.84 14.72
CA SER A 27 31.68 -20.65 14.52
C SER A 27 31.20 -19.75 13.38
N TYR A 28 30.16 -20.16 12.63
CA TYR A 28 29.66 -19.44 11.47
C TYR A 28 28.30 -18.78 11.76
N PRO A 29 27.91 -17.77 10.95
CA PRO A 29 26.55 -17.26 10.91
C PRO A 29 25.51 -18.37 10.92
N GLN A 30 24.45 -18.24 11.71
CA GLN A 30 23.34 -19.20 11.80
C GLN A 30 22.75 -19.50 10.43
N PHE A 31 22.67 -18.48 9.56
CA PHE A 31 22.26 -18.60 8.16
C PHE A 31 23.09 -19.60 7.35
N LEU A 32 24.35 -19.83 7.74
CA LEU A 32 25.29 -20.77 7.12
C LEU A 32 25.50 -22.04 7.95
N ALA A 33 25.36 -21.98 9.28
CA ALA A 33 25.64 -23.08 10.19
C ALA A 33 24.72 -24.28 9.95
N GLN A 34 23.43 -24.05 9.67
CA GLN A 34 22.48 -25.13 9.38
C GLN A 34 22.82 -25.90 8.09
N PRO A 35 22.99 -25.26 6.91
CA PRO A 35 23.39 -25.99 5.72
C PRO A 35 24.81 -26.58 5.83
N LEU A 36 25.74 -25.90 6.51
CA LEU A 36 27.11 -26.41 6.71
C LEU A 36 27.14 -27.67 7.57
N SER A 37 26.38 -27.70 8.68
CA SER A 37 26.30 -28.88 9.54
C SER A 37 25.73 -30.10 8.83
N LYS A 38 24.77 -29.92 7.91
CA LYS A 38 24.26 -31.03 7.07
C LYS A 38 25.34 -31.65 6.18
N VAL A 39 26.22 -30.82 5.61
CA VAL A 39 27.34 -31.27 4.79
C VAL A 39 28.44 -31.94 5.63
N GLN A 40 28.72 -31.40 6.82
CA GLN A 40 29.79 -31.89 7.70
C GLN A 40 29.42 -33.09 8.60
N ASN A 41 28.13 -33.41 8.79
CA ASN A 41 27.70 -34.41 9.79
C ASN A 41 27.96 -35.86 9.33
N PRO A 42 28.92 -36.58 9.92
CA PRO A 42 29.28 -37.93 9.49
C PRO A 42 28.26 -39.00 9.91
N LYS A 43 27.29 -38.66 10.78
CA LYS A 43 26.32 -39.60 11.37
C LYS A 43 25.03 -39.75 10.55
N GLN A 44 24.83 -38.92 9.53
CA GLN A 44 23.75 -39.07 8.56
C GLN A 44 24.39 -39.50 7.23
N SER A 45 24.40 -40.80 6.92
CA SER A 45 24.73 -41.20 5.54
C SER A 45 23.60 -40.69 4.63
N MET A 46 23.85 -39.58 3.94
CA MET A 46 22.94 -39.07 2.92
C MET A 46 23.16 -39.83 1.63
N ASP A 47 22.07 -40.10 0.89
CA ASP A 47 22.19 -40.53 -0.50
C ASP A 47 22.77 -39.38 -1.36
N GLY A 48 23.24 -39.71 -2.56
CA GLY A 48 23.91 -38.75 -3.44
C GLY A 48 23.05 -37.52 -3.74
N ALA A 49 21.73 -37.71 -3.90
CA ALA A 49 20.78 -36.64 -4.18
C ALA A 49 20.58 -35.70 -2.97
N SER A 50 20.44 -36.23 -1.75
CA SER A 50 20.28 -35.43 -0.54
C SER A 50 21.54 -34.64 -0.21
N MET A 51 22.72 -35.26 -0.40
CA MET A 51 24.00 -34.55 -0.26
C MET A 51 24.11 -33.42 -1.30
N HIS A 52 23.72 -33.69 -2.56
CA HIS A 52 23.73 -32.68 -3.61
C HIS A 52 22.84 -31.49 -3.24
N LYS A 53 21.63 -31.74 -2.75
CA LYS A 53 20.72 -30.69 -2.31
C LYS A 53 21.31 -29.87 -1.14
N ALA A 54 21.95 -30.51 -0.17
CA ALA A 54 22.60 -29.82 0.94
C ALA A 54 23.77 -28.91 0.48
N LEU A 55 24.56 -29.36 -0.51
CA LEU A 55 25.62 -28.56 -1.12
C LEU A 55 25.07 -27.37 -1.90
N LEU A 56 23.95 -27.55 -2.61
CA LEU A 56 23.25 -26.45 -3.27
C LEU A 56 22.74 -25.41 -2.26
N ASP A 57 22.10 -25.85 -1.18
CA ASP A 57 21.62 -24.95 -0.11
C ASP A 57 22.78 -24.18 0.54
N LEU A 58 23.92 -24.83 0.79
CA LEU A 58 25.10 -24.19 1.35
C LEU A 58 25.69 -23.12 0.42
N GLY A 59 25.90 -23.44 -0.85
CA GLY A 59 26.46 -22.48 -1.80
C GLY A 59 25.52 -21.30 -2.08
N GLU A 60 24.20 -21.54 -2.13
CA GLU A 60 23.17 -20.50 -2.19
C GLU A 60 23.24 -19.57 -0.97
N ALA A 61 23.36 -20.13 0.24
CA ALA A 61 23.44 -19.37 1.47
C ALA A 61 24.70 -18.50 1.55
N VAL A 62 25.87 -19.04 1.14
CA VAL A 62 27.13 -18.26 1.07
C VAL A 62 26.98 -17.09 0.08
N LEU A 63 26.38 -17.30 -1.09
CA LEU A 63 26.20 -16.25 -2.09
C LEU A 63 25.36 -15.09 -1.56
N VAL A 64 24.22 -15.43 -0.94
CA VAL A 64 23.32 -14.44 -0.34
C VAL A 64 24.02 -13.69 0.79
N TYR A 65 24.79 -14.38 1.64
CA TYR A 65 25.51 -13.75 2.74
C TYR A 65 26.55 -12.73 2.24
N LEU A 66 27.40 -13.11 1.27
CA LEU A 66 28.40 -12.21 0.71
C LEU A 66 27.77 -10.98 0.05
N THR A 67 26.69 -11.18 -0.69
CA THR A 67 25.97 -10.08 -1.34
C THR A 67 25.32 -9.17 -0.31
N ALA A 68 24.74 -9.72 0.76
CA ALA A 68 24.12 -8.97 1.85
C ALA A 68 25.12 -8.07 2.60
N VAL A 69 26.37 -8.51 2.77
CA VAL A 69 27.45 -7.69 3.33
C VAL A 69 27.76 -6.50 2.42
N MET A 70 27.99 -6.74 1.12
CA MET A 70 28.32 -5.66 0.17
C MET A 70 27.16 -4.68 -0.04
N PHE A 71 25.90 -5.13 0.08
CA PHE A 71 24.75 -4.23 0.10
C PHE A 71 24.79 -3.25 1.27
N GLY A 72 25.15 -3.74 2.46
CA GLY A 72 25.37 -2.92 3.65
C GLY A 72 26.46 -1.87 3.42
N GLU A 73 27.63 -2.32 2.99
CA GLU A 73 28.79 -1.44 2.74
C GLU A 73 28.48 -0.37 1.69
N TYR A 74 27.82 -0.77 0.60
CA TYR A 74 27.36 0.12 -0.47
C TYR A 74 26.46 1.22 0.06
N ARG A 75 25.41 0.85 0.84
CA ARG A 75 24.45 1.81 1.38
C ARG A 75 25.03 2.72 2.45
N GLN A 76 26.06 2.28 3.16
CA GLN A 76 26.62 3.01 4.29
C GLN A 76 27.70 4.01 3.87
N SER A 77 28.53 3.67 2.88
CA SER A 77 29.82 4.35 2.70
C SER A 77 30.32 4.51 1.27
N TRP A 78 29.75 3.81 0.28
CA TRP A 78 30.25 3.88 -1.08
C TRP A 78 29.66 5.06 -1.85
N GLN A 79 30.27 5.37 -2.99
CA GLN A 79 29.70 6.34 -3.91
C GLN A 79 28.50 5.73 -4.64
N LEU A 80 27.47 6.57 -4.80
CA LEU A 80 26.26 6.23 -5.51
C LEU A 80 26.56 5.79 -6.95
N ASN A 81 26.02 4.64 -7.37
CA ASN A 81 26.19 4.11 -8.71
C ASN A 81 24.85 3.90 -9.40
N GLU A 82 24.57 4.66 -10.46
CA GLU A 82 23.29 4.60 -11.18
C GLU A 82 22.97 3.22 -11.78
N ASP A 83 23.98 2.48 -12.24
CA ASP A 83 23.77 1.14 -12.79
C ASP A 83 23.38 0.14 -11.70
N MET A 84 23.90 0.33 -10.49
CA MET A 84 23.55 -0.46 -9.31
C MET A 84 22.13 -0.12 -8.83
N GLU A 85 21.79 1.17 -8.71
CA GLU A 85 20.42 1.60 -8.38
C GLU A 85 19.38 1.09 -9.39
N ALA A 86 19.73 1.06 -10.69
CA ALA A 86 18.88 0.50 -11.72
C ALA A 86 18.63 -1.01 -11.55
N GLU A 87 19.59 -1.76 -11.04
CA GLU A 87 19.38 -3.17 -10.69
C GLU A 87 18.53 -3.34 -9.43
N PHE A 88 18.67 -2.44 -8.45
CA PHE A 88 17.77 -2.44 -7.29
C PHE A 88 16.32 -2.21 -7.72
N TYR A 89 16.07 -1.24 -8.59
CA TYR A 89 14.72 -0.97 -9.11
C TYR A 89 14.12 -2.18 -9.82
N ARG A 90 14.87 -2.79 -10.74
CA ARG A 90 14.43 -3.97 -11.51
C ARG A 90 14.12 -5.19 -10.65
N ASN A 91 14.64 -5.22 -9.42
CA ASN A 91 14.41 -6.31 -8.48
C ASN A 91 13.66 -5.85 -7.21
N ALA A 92 13.15 -4.62 -7.17
CA ALA A 92 12.35 -4.11 -6.06
C ALA A 92 10.93 -4.69 -6.03
N LYS A 93 10.44 -5.17 -7.19
CA LYS A 93 9.09 -5.72 -7.39
C LYS A 93 9.08 -7.25 -7.55
N ARG A 94 10.16 -7.94 -7.17
CA ARG A 94 10.25 -9.41 -7.25
C ARG A 94 11.27 -9.97 -6.29
N LYS A 95 11.08 -11.21 -5.86
CA LYS A 95 12.10 -11.96 -5.14
C LYS A 95 13.30 -12.25 -6.07
N PRO A 96 14.52 -11.79 -5.77
CA PRO A 96 15.67 -12.02 -6.63
C PRO A 96 16.03 -13.51 -6.70
N SER A 97 16.30 -14.01 -7.90
CA SER A 97 16.86 -15.36 -8.06
C SER A 97 18.34 -15.39 -7.67
N PHE A 98 18.91 -16.57 -7.42
CA PHE A 98 20.35 -16.69 -7.13
C PHE A 98 21.24 -16.21 -8.28
N GLY A 99 20.77 -16.31 -9.53
CA GLY A 99 21.44 -15.69 -10.67
C GLY A 99 21.47 -14.16 -10.59
N VAL A 100 20.41 -13.55 -10.06
CA VAL A 100 20.35 -12.10 -9.79
C VAL A 100 21.31 -11.72 -8.65
N PHE A 101 21.37 -12.50 -7.57
CA PHE A 101 22.36 -12.28 -6.49
C PHE A 101 23.81 -12.34 -7.01
N LEU A 102 24.14 -13.31 -7.87
CA LEU A 102 25.46 -13.33 -8.54
C LEU A 102 25.68 -12.09 -9.42
N GLY A 103 24.65 -11.63 -10.13
CA GLY A 103 24.67 -10.39 -10.89
C GLY A 103 24.99 -9.17 -10.03
N PHE A 104 24.37 -9.07 -8.86
CA PHE A 104 24.65 -8.02 -7.88
C PHE A 104 26.09 -8.09 -7.36
N LEU A 105 26.55 -9.26 -6.89
CA LEU A 105 27.91 -9.45 -6.41
C LEU A 105 28.97 -9.03 -7.45
N ARG A 106 28.74 -9.40 -8.72
CA ARG A 106 29.62 -9.04 -9.85
C ARG A 106 29.64 -7.54 -10.15
N ARG A 107 28.52 -6.83 -9.92
CA ARG A 107 28.46 -5.37 -10.11
C ARG A 107 29.09 -4.66 -8.93
N LEU A 108 28.76 -5.04 -7.71
CA LEU A 108 29.30 -4.45 -6.48
C LEU A 108 30.83 -4.58 -6.42
N SER A 109 31.40 -5.72 -6.82
CA SER A 109 32.86 -5.90 -6.94
C SER A 109 33.56 -5.00 -7.97
N LYS A 110 32.82 -4.18 -8.72
CA LYS A 110 33.33 -3.19 -9.68
C LYS A 110 32.94 -1.76 -9.33
N VAL A 111 32.05 -1.56 -8.37
CA VAL A 111 31.66 -0.22 -7.91
C VAL A 111 32.82 0.37 -7.11
N GLU A 112 33.01 1.68 -7.18
CA GLU A 112 34.02 2.37 -6.40
C GLU A 112 33.61 2.44 -4.93
N GLY A 113 34.32 1.67 -4.10
CA GLY A 113 34.11 1.58 -2.65
C GLY A 113 35.05 0.54 -2.06
N ASP A 114 35.34 0.66 -0.77
CA ASP A 114 36.17 -0.31 -0.05
C ASP A 114 35.25 -1.39 0.56
N SER A 115 35.55 -2.66 0.28
CA SER A 115 34.83 -3.81 0.84
C SER A 115 35.77 -4.71 1.63
N ILE A 116 35.30 -5.25 2.75
CA ILE A 116 36.02 -6.34 3.45
C ILE A 116 36.15 -7.61 2.60
N LEU A 117 35.40 -7.71 1.50
CA LEU A 117 35.44 -8.83 0.57
C LEU A 117 36.35 -8.60 -0.66
N ASP A 118 36.99 -7.44 -0.79
CA ASP A 118 37.77 -7.09 -2.00
C ASP A 118 38.89 -8.10 -2.31
N HIS A 119 39.48 -8.70 -1.27
CA HIS A 119 40.50 -9.74 -1.40
C HIS A 119 40.03 -10.96 -2.21
N LEU A 120 38.73 -11.25 -2.23
CA LEU A 120 38.13 -12.37 -2.98
C LEU A 120 38.01 -12.10 -4.49
N PHE A 121 37.99 -10.82 -4.89
CA PHE A 121 37.76 -10.41 -6.28
C PHE A 121 39.05 -10.02 -7.03
N GLN A 122 40.20 -10.04 -6.36
CA GLN A 122 41.47 -9.69 -6.98
C GLN A 122 41.83 -10.71 -8.08
N LYS A 123 42.34 -10.22 -9.23
CA LYS A 123 42.72 -11.07 -10.37
C LYS A 123 43.75 -12.17 -10.04
N LYS A 124 44.50 -12.01 -8.95
CA LYS A 124 45.52 -12.97 -8.50
C LYS A 124 44.99 -14.01 -7.53
N THR A 125 43.81 -13.78 -6.95
CA THR A 125 43.15 -14.72 -6.04
C THR A 125 42.62 -15.90 -6.84
N VAL A 126 43.14 -17.09 -6.55
CA VAL A 126 42.82 -18.32 -7.26
C VAL A 126 42.65 -19.42 -6.24
N PHE A 127 41.62 -20.23 -6.46
CA PHE A 127 41.23 -21.33 -5.59
C PHE A 127 41.41 -22.65 -6.36
N GLU A 128 42.22 -23.57 -5.84
CA GLU A 128 42.62 -24.78 -6.55
C GLU A 128 41.46 -25.77 -6.66
N ALA A 129 40.72 -26.01 -5.58
CA ALA A 129 39.57 -26.91 -5.58
C ALA A 129 38.41 -26.32 -6.41
N VAL A 130 38.21 -25.01 -6.37
CA VAL A 130 37.28 -24.32 -7.29
C VAL A 130 37.68 -24.55 -8.75
N SER A 131 38.96 -24.40 -9.07
CA SER A 131 39.46 -24.59 -10.44
C SER A 131 39.21 -26.02 -10.92
N GLN A 132 39.37 -27.01 -10.05
CA GLN A 132 39.07 -28.42 -10.34
C GLN A 132 37.57 -28.66 -10.52
N PHE A 133 36.73 -28.12 -9.65
CA PHE A 133 35.28 -28.22 -9.76
C PHE A 133 34.77 -27.70 -11.11
N VAL A 134 35.18 -26.49 -11.50
CA VAL A 134 34.75 -25.90 -12.77
C VAL A 134 35.18 -26.76 -13.96
N LEU A 135 36.43 -27.25 -13.95
CA LEU A 135 36.94 -28.14 -15.01
C LEU A 135 36.10 -29.42 -15.14
N VAL A 136 35.81 -30.07 -14.01
CA VAL A 136 35.04 -31.32 -13.97
C VAL A 136 33.60 -31.08 -14.40
N PHE A 137 32.98 -30.01 -13.92
CA PHE A 137 31.60 -29.67 -14.26
C PHE A 137 31.43 -29.32 -15.74
N ASP A 138 32.37 -28.55 -16.31
CA ASP A 138 32.36 -28.22 -17.75
C ASP A 138 32.49 -29.48 -18.61
N GLN A 139 33.39 -30.39 -18.23
CA GLN A 139 33.59 -31.65 -18.95
C GLN A 139 32.36 -32.57 -18.83
N LEU A 140 31.77 -32.68 -17.64
CA LEU A 140 30.54 -33.44 -17.39
C LEU A 140 29.37 -32.87 -18.20
N THR A 141 29.21 -31.54 -18.21
CA THR A 141 28.22 -30.84 -19.03
C THR A 141 28.41 -31.12 -20.52
N GLN A 142 29.65 -31.17 -21.00
CA GLN A 142 29.95 -31.45 -22.39
C GLN A 142 29.55 -32.90 -22.77
N MET A 143 29.87 -33.87 -21.91
CA MET A 143 29.51 -35.28 -22.11
C MET A 143 28.00 -35.51 -22.07
N ILE A 144 27.30 -34.91 -21.11
CA ILE A 144 25.84 -34.99 -21.01
C ILE A 144 25.21 -34.41 -22.27
N ASN A 145 25.65 -33.24 -22.73
CA ASN A 145 25.15 -32.65 -23.97
C ASN A 145 25.46 -33.47 -25.24
N GLN A 146 26.43 -34.39 -25.18
CA GLN A 146 26.76 -35.32 -26.27
C GLN A 146 25.96 -36.64 -26.23
N GLY A 147 25.10 -36.84 -25.23
CA GLY A 147 24.22 -38.02 -25.13
C GLY A 147 24.50 -38.97 -23.96
N ALA A 148 25.48 -38.68 -23.09
CA ALA A 148 25.81 -39.58 -21.98
C ALA A 148 24.86 -39.41 -20.78
N ASP A 149 24.22 -40.50 -20.34
CA ASP A 149 23.28 -40.53 -19.20
C ASP A 149 23.80 -41.26 -17.96
N GLU A 150 24.84 -42.08 -18.10
CA GLU A 150 25.43 -42.92 -17.04
C GLU A 150 26.89 -43.27 -17.39
N ASN A 151 27.61 -43.96 -16.49
CA ASN A 151 29.00 -44.37 -16.70
C ASN A 151 29.96 -43.20 -16.99
N PHE A 152 29.75 -42.09 -16.30
CA PHE A 152 30.50 -40.85 -16.51
C PHE A 152 32.00 -40.97 -16.12
N GLN A 153 32.35 -41.77 -15.11
CA GLN A 153 33.72 -41.82 -14.56
C GLN A 153 34.80 -42.20 -15.60
N PRO A 154 34.68 -43.32 -16.33
CA PRO A 154 35.68 -43.72 -17.32
C PRO A 154 35.88 -42.69 -18.44
N GLU A 155 34.80 -42.05 -18.88
CA GLU A 155 34.83 -41.03 -19.94
C GLU A 155 35.36 -39.69 -19.43
N LEU A 156 35.05 -39.33 -18.18
CA LEU A 156 35.62 -38.17 -17.51
C LEU A 156 37.14 -38.33 -17.34
N ALA A 157 37.60 -39.50 -16.90
CA ALA A 157 39.02 -39.81 -16.78
C ALA A 157 39.78 -39.69 -18.12
N LYS A 158 39.18 -40.14 -19.23
CA LYS A 158 39.73 -39.95 -20.59
C LYS A 158 39.76 -38.47 -21.00
N GLY A 159 38.69 -37.73 -20.71
CA GLY A 159 38.57 -36.31 -21.02
C GLY A 159 39.52 -35.40 -20.24
N LEU A 160 39.90 -35.81 -19.02
CA LEU A 160 40.79 -35.08 -18.13
C LEU A 160 42.28 -35.45 -18.26
N ALA A 161 42.61 -36.59 -18.88
CA ALA A 161 43.97 -37.17 -18.92
C ALA A 161 45.10 -36.24 -19.42
N ASN A 162 44.77 -35.13 -20.12
CA ASN A 162 45.72 -34.14 -20.61
C ASN A 162 45.30 -32.68 -20.34
N ARG A 163 44.34 -32.45 -19.44
CA ARG A 163 43.85 -31.10 -19.12
C ARG A 163 44.32 -30.67 -17.74
N THR A 164 44.81 -29.44 -17.65
CA THR A 164 45.08 -28.78 -16.37
C THR A 164 43.98 -27.78 -16.07
N ALA A 165 43.57 -27.69 -14.81
CA ALA A 165 42.56 -26.73 -14.40
C ALA A 165 43.09 -25.30 -14.63
N SER A 166 42.30 -24.50 -15.36
CA SER A 166 42.60 -23.07 -15.50
C SER A 166 42.33 -22.35 -14.18
N LYS A 167 43.08 -21.29 -13.90
CA LYS A 167 42.94 -20.51 -12.66
C LYS A 167 41.54 -19.89 -12.56
N LYS A 168 40.75 -20.30 -11.57
CA LYS A 168 39.40 -19.79 -11.27
C LYS A 168 39.33 -19.14 -9.88
N GLY A 169 38.51 -18.10 -9.77
CA GLY A 169 38.19 -17.41 -8.52
C GLY A 169 36.70 -17.54 -8.15
N LEU A 170 36.26 -16.74 -7.18
CA LEU A 170 34.89 -16.78 -6.61
C LEU A 170 33.78 -16.63 -7.66
N LEU A 171 33.91 -15.68 -8.60
CA LEU A 171 32.88 -15.44 -9.60
C LEU A 171 32.73 -16.62 -10.58
N GLN A 172 33.83 -17.28 -10.95
CA GLN A 172 33.78 -18.43 -11.85
C GLN A 172 33.28 -19.69 -11.16
N PHE A 173 33.49 -19.84 -9.85
CA PHE A 173 32.79 -20.85 -9.05
C PHE A 173 31.27 -20.70 -9.22
N TYR A 174 30.76 -19.49 -8.97
CA TYR A 174 29.32 -19.24 -9.00
C TYR A 174 28.71 -19.33 -10.41
N ASP A 175 29.45 -19.00 -11.47
CA ASP A 175 28.99 -19.23 -12.85
C ASP A 175 28.67 -20.72 -13.10
N ALA A 176 29.58 -21.63 -12.68
CA ALA A 176 29.38 -23.07 -12.80
C ALA A 176 28.31 -23.59 -11.82
N PHE A 177 28.37 -23.14 -10.57
CA PHE A 177 27.46 -23.55 -9.50
C PHE A 177 26.00 -23.18 -9.79
N ILE A 178 25.71 -21.96 -10.25
CA ILE A 178 24.34 -21.54 -10.60
C ILE A 178 23.80 -22.36 -11.78
N THR A 179 24.67 -22.69 -12.74
CA THR A 179 24.28 -23.57 -13.86
C THR A 179 23.92 -24.96 -13.35
N MET A 180 24.76 -25.56 -12.50
CA MET A 180 24.51 -26.85 -11.85
C MET A 180 23.19 -26.84 -11.06
N ARG A 181 22.96 -25.80 -10.27
CA ARG A 181 21.73 -25.60 -9.49
C ARG A 181 20.49 -25.56 -10.38
N ASN A 182 20.55 -24.81 -11.49
CA ASN A 182 19.42 -24.68 -12.40
C ASN A 182 19.13 -26.00 -13.15
N ASN A 183 20.16 -26.78 -13.49
CA ASN A 183 19.99 -28.12 -14.06
C ASN A 183 19.32 -29.08 -13.08
N TYR A 184 19.61 -28.96 -11.79
CA TYR A 184 18.93 -29.73 -10.74
C TYR A 184 17.46 -29.33 -10.58
N ALA A 185 17.15 -28.03 -10.66
CA ALA A 185 15.79 -27.51 -10.46
C ALA A 185 14.84 -27.75 -11.65
N HIS A 186 15.37 -27.72 -12.89
CA HIS A 186 14.61 -27.87 -14.13
C HIS A 186 15.30 -28.86 -15.08
N PRO A 187 15.38 -30.16 -14.73
CA PRO A 187 16.15 -31.13 -15.51
C PRO A 187 15.57 -31.38 -16.91
N GLU A 188 14.26 -31.20 -17.11
CA GLU A 188 13.58 -31.32 -18.40
C GLU A 188 13.96 -30.25 -19.44
N ASP A 189 14.31 -29.04 -19.01
CA ASP A 189 14.46 -27.89 -19.92
C ASP A 189 15.92 -27.62 -20.33
N LYS A 190 16.87 -28.45 -19.89
CA LYS A 190 18.30 -28.09 -19.88
C LYS A 190 19.23 -29.05 -20.63
N ALA A 191 18.76 -30.21 -21.10
CA ALA A 191 19.53 -30.96 -22.08
C ALA A 191 19.36 -30.32 -23.48
N LYS A 192 20.43 -30.27 -24.29
CA LYS A 192 20.33 -29.76 -25.68
C LYS A 192 19.36 -30.54 -26.58
N ASN A 193 18.91 -31.71 -26.15
CA ASN A 193 17.86 -32.48 -26.80
C ASN A 193 16.53 -32.28 -26.03
N PRO A 194 15.48 -31.69 -26.65
CA PRO A 194 14.19 -31.43 -26.01
C PRO A 194 13.50 -32.68 -25.43
N ASP A 195 13.84 -33.86 -25.94
CA ASP A 195 13.25 -35.14 -25.50
C ASP A 195 14.04 -35.82 -24.37
N ARG A 196 15.13 -35.21 -23.87
CA ARG A 196 16.04 -35.81 -22.89
C ARG A 196 16.16 -34.92 -21.65
N LYS A 197 16.19 -35.55 -20.47
CA LYS A 197 16.34 -34.85 -19.18
C LYS A 197 17.81 -34.83 -18.75
N TRP A 198 18.17 -33.87 -17.90
CA TRP A 198 19.46 -33.88 -17.22
C TRP A 198 19.60 -35.14 -16.33
N PRO A 199 20.69 -35.91 -16.44
CA PRO A 199 20.82 -37.23 -15.79
C PRO A 199 21.17 -37.08 -14.30
N LEU A 200 20.15 -36.83 -13.48
CA LEU A 200 20.24 -36.68 -12.02
C LEU A 200 20.28 -38.03 -11.27
N GLY A 201 21.12 -38.95 -11.74
CA GLY A 201 21.31 -40.29 -11.16
C GLY A 201 22.47 -40.38 -10.16
N GLU A 202 22.58 -41.51 -9.48
CA GLU A 202 23.65 -41.77 -8.49
C GLU A 202 25.06 -41.62 -9.11
N ASP A 203 25.26 -42.08 -10.35
CA ASP A 203 26.50 -41.91 -11.11
C ASP A 203 26.91 -40.43 -11.28
N TYR A 204 25.95 -39.53 -11.45
CA TYR A 204 26.20 -38.09 -11.54
C TYR A 204 26.62 -37.52 -10.19
N TYR A 205 25.90 -37.86 -9.13
CA TYR A 205 26.16 -37.35 -7.78
C TYR A 205 27.51 -37.81 -7.23
N GLN A 206 27.88 -39.07 -7.45
CA GLN A 206 29.17 -39.62 -7.02
C GLN A 206 30.37 -38.90 -7.66
N ILE A 207 30.18 -38.36 -8.87
CA ILE A 207 31.21 -37.58 -9.54
C ILE A 207 31.23 -36.16 -9.03
N ILE A 208 30.10 -35.46 -9.06
CA ILE A 208 30.12 -34.01 -8.91
C ILE A 208 30.20 -33.57 -7.44
N ASN A 209 29.56 -34.30 -6.51
CA ASN A 209 29.45 -33.88 -5.11
C ASN A 209 30.84 -33.67 -4.45
N PRO A 210 31.82 -34.59 -4.58
CA PRO A 210 33.13 -34.40 -3.96
C PRO A 210 33.84 -33.12 -4.41
N TYR A 211 33.73 -32.74 -5.69
CA TYR A 211 34.37 -31.52 -6.20
C TYR A 211 33.66 -30.26 -5.71
N VAL A 212 32.33 -30.27 -5.64
CA VAL A 212 31.55 -29.15 -5.10
C VAL A 212 31.83 -28.98 -3.62
N THR A 213 31.90 -30.07 -2.85
CA THR A 213 32.28 -30.06 -1.43
C THR A 213 33.64 -29.37 -1.26
N ASN A 214 34.69 -29.90 -1.90
CA ASN A 214 36.04 -29.35 -1.74
C ASN A 214 36.11 -27.87 -2.15
N ALA A 215 35.42 -27.48 -3.23
CA ALA A 215 35.37 -26.09 -3.67
C ALA A 215 34.67 -25.17 -2.66
N LEU A 216 33.54 -25.59 -2.09
CA LEU A 216 32.83 -24.84 -1.05
C LEU A 216 33.64 -24.75 0.24
N GLU A 217 34.28 -25.83 0.67
CA GLU A 217 35.13 -25.83 1.86
C GLU A 217 36.33 -24.89 1.70
N GLU A 218 37.01 -24.94 0.55
CA GLU A 218 38.10 -24.01 0.23
C GLU A 218 37.61 -22.55 0.26
N LEU A 219 36.45 -22.24 -0.33
CA LEU A 219 35.91 -20.89 -0.32
C LEU A 219 35.57 -20.44 1.11
N ILE A 220 34.80 -21.22 1.86
CA ILE A 220 34.36 -20.86 3.22
C ILE A 220 35.55 -20.65 4.15
N ALA A 221 36.60 -21.48 4.04
CA ALA A 221 37.81 -21.35 4.84
C ALA A 221 38.58 -20.05 4.55
N ASN A 222 38.46 -19.48 3.34
CA ASN A 222 39.16 -18.26 2.93
C ASN A 222 38.31 -16.99 3.06
N ILE A 223 37.07 -17.06 3.55
CA ILE A 223 36.21 -15.89 3.74
C ILE A 223 36.19 -15.52 5.23
N ASN A 224 37.11 -14.66 5.64
CA ASN A 224 37.31 -14.29 7.04
C ASN A 224 36.06 -13.66 7.70
N VAL A 225 35.26 -12.91 6.94
CA VAL A 225 34.03 -12.28 7.46
C VAL A 225 33.06 -13.30 8.06
N LEU A 226 33.07 -14.56 7.59
CA LEU A 226 32.19 -15.60 8.10
C LEU A 226 32.52 -16.06 9.52
N THR A 227 33.67 -15.69 10.07
CA THR A 227 34.09 -16.16 11.40
C THR A 227 34.65 -15.06 12.30
N GLU A 228 35.09 -13.93 11.73
CA GLU A 228 35.61 -12.79 12.49
C GLU A 228 34.54 -11.76 12.84
N TYR A 229 33.46 -11.72 12.06
CA TYR A 229 32.35 -10.81 12.27
C TYR A 229 31.13 -11.59 12.77
N LYS A 230 30.26 -10.92 13.55
CA LYS A 230 29.12 -11.58 14.19
C LYS A 230 27.80 -10.98 13.69
N PRO A 231 26.98 -11.74 12.96
CA PRO A 231 25.64 -11.29 12.62
C PRO A 231 24.76 -11.23 13.87
N VAL A 232 23.97 -10.17 13.98
CA VAL A 232 23.02 -9.96 15.05
C VAL A 232 21.67 -9.52 14.50
N LEU A 233 20.60 -9.95 15.15
CA LEU A 233 19.24 -9.44 14.95
C LEU A 233 18.93 -8.49 16.10
N ILE A 234 18.53 -7.26 15.79
CA ILE A 234 18.10 -6.29 16.82
C ILE A 234 16.64 -6.57 17.17
N GLU A 235 16.35 -6.90 18.43
CA GLU A 235 14.98 -7.16 18.92
C GLU A 235 14.37 -5.99 19.67
N GLY A 236 15.19 -5.01 20.09
CA GLY A 236 14.69 -3.84 20.79
C GLY A 236 15.77 -2.79 20.97
N ILE A 237 15.37 -1.52 21.00
CA ILE A 237 16.27 -0.38 21.15
C ILE A 237 15.79 0.47 22.33
N ASP A 238 16.63 0.61 23.35
CA ASP A 238 16.45 1.59 24.41
C ASP A 238 17.21 2.87 24.05
N LYS A 239 16.50 3.82 23.43
CA LYS A 239 17.08 5.12 23.05
C LYS A 239 17.56 5.92 24.27
N ALA A 240 16.92 5.77 25.43
CA ALA A 240 17.26 6.51 26.64
C ALA A 240 18.57 6.02 27.28
N GLN A 241 18.81 4.71 27.23
CA GLN A 241 20.03 4.09 27.75
C GLN A 241 21.11 3.90 26.68
N GLN A 242 20.81 4.19 25.41
CA GLN A 242 21.69 3.92 24.27
C GLN A 242 22.12 2.45 24.22
N GLN A 243 21.17 1.54 24.40
CA GLN A 243 21.39 0.10 24.38
C GLN A 243 20.45 -0.56 23.37
N ALA A 244 20.94 -1.60 22.70
CA ALA A 244 20.11 -2.51 21.92
C ALA A 244 20.09 -3.90 22.56
N GLN A 245 18.91 -4.50 22.57
CA GLN A 245 18.75 -5.94 22.76
C GLN A 245 18.95 -6.62 21.42
N ALA A 246 19.89 -7.54 21.35
CA ALA A 246 20.25 -8.20 20.11
C ALA A 246 20.43 -9.69 20.30
N ILE A 247 19.92 -10.48 19.37
CA ILE A 247 20.21 -11.90 19.27
C ILE A 247 21.45 -12.08 18.42
N VAL A 248 22.50 -12.67 18.99
CA VAL A 248 23.65 -13.12 18.20
C VAL A 248 23.26 -14.38 17.44
N GLN A 249 23.43 -14.32 16.12
CA GLN A 249 23.01 -15.37 15.20
C GLN A 249 24.22 -16.17 14.71
N THR A 250 24.91 -16.86 15.61
CA THR A 250 26.05 -17.74 15.29
C THR A 250 25.76 -19.16 15.75
N GLY A 251 26.08 -20.16 14.93
CA GLY A 251 25.78 -21.57 15.22
C GLY A 251 24.30 -21.92 15.22
N SER A 252 23.91 -22.99 15.94
CA SER A 252 22.52 -23.44 16.03
C SER A 252 21.68 -22.74 17.11
N ASP A 253 22.33 -22.18 18.13
CA ASP A 253 21.68 -21.61 19.30
C ASP A 253 21.71 -20.07 19.25
N SER A 254 20.53 -19.46 19.33
CA SER A 254 20.37 -18.01 19.40
C SER A 254 20.60 -17.53 20.84
N VAL A 255 21.60 -16.67 21.06
CA VAL A 255 21.88 -16.09 22.39
C VAL A 255 21.50 -14.62 22.41
N ALA A 256 20.55 -14.26 23.27
CA ALA A 256 20.21 -12.87 23.54
C ALA A 256 21.35 -12.18 24.30
N ASN A 257 21.83 -11.06 23.78
CA ASN A 257 22.86 -10.22 24.36
C ASN A 257 22.41 -8.76 24.37
N GLN A 258 22.94 -7.98 25.30
CA GLN A 258 22.84 -6.52 25.23
C GLN A 258 24.07 -5.95 24.54
N ILE A 259 23.84 -5.02 23.62
CA ILE A 259 24.89 -4.28 22.90
C ILE A 259 24.80 -2.82 23.32
N ASN A 260 25.90 -2.26 23.81
CA ASN A 260 26.00 -0.83 24.06
C ASN A 260 26.19 -0.10 22.73
N LEU A 261 25.38 0.92 22.50
CA LEU A 261 25.39 1.71 21.27
C LEU A 261 26.09 3.03 21.48
N GLN A 262 26.80 3.51 20.46
CA GLN A 262 27.18 4.91 20.39
C GLN A 262 25.95 5.75 20.05
N SER A 263 25.86 6.97 20.59
CA SER A 263 24.66 7.83 20.48
C SER A 263 24.21 8.07 19.03
N GLN A 264 25.16 8.17 18.09
CA GLN A 264 24.90 8.39 16.66
C GLN A 264 24.38 7.14 15.93
N MET A 265 24.57 5.94 16.51
CA MET A 265 24.14 4.66 15.91
C MET A 265 22.71 4.28 16.31
N VAL A 266 22.21 4.84 17.42
CA VAL A 266 20.83 4.61 17.91
C VAL A 266 19.81 5.03 16.85
N GLU A 267 20.09 6.11 16.11
CA GLU A 267 19.21 6.64 15.07
C GLU A 267 19.24 5.83 13.77
N MET A 268 20.31 5.06 13.53
CA MET A 268 20.48 4.27 12.30
C MET A 268 20.04 2.80 12.47
N LEU A 269 19.73 2.40 13.69
CA LEU A 269 19.32 1.05 14.02
C LEU A 269 17.83 0.84 13.83
N GLN A 270 17.50 -0.32 13.28
CA GLN A 270 16.14 -0.76 13.09
C GLN A 270 15.95 -2.09 13.82
N VAL A 271 14.87 -2.19 14.60
CA VAL A 271 14.41 -3.48 15.16
C VAL A 271 14.08 -4.45 14.02
N ASP A 272 14.09 -5.75 14.29
CA ASP A 272 13.95 -6.85 13.34
C ASP A 272 14.89 -6.81 12.13
N SER A 273 15.92 -5.95 12.17
CA SER A 273 16.93 -5.86 11.12
C SER A 273 18.21 -6.54 11.56
N HIS A 274 18.87 -7.10 10.56
CA HIS A 274 20.11 -7.81 10.73
C HIS A 274 21.28 -6.84 10.56
N TYR A 275 22.28 -6.97 11.43
CA TYR A 275 23.50 -6.17 11.38
C TYR A 275 24.71 -7.09 11.55
N LEU A 276 25.85 -6.62 11.09
CA LEU A 276 27.12 -7.28 11.27
C LEU A 276 27.90 -6.53 12.35
N LEU A 277 28.37 -7.22 13.38
CA LEU A 277 29.31 -6.68 14.35
C LEU A 277 30.75 -6.95 13.90
N ASP A 278 31.62 -5.97 14.08
CA ASP A 278 33.05 -6.13 13.89
C ASP A 278 33.72 -6.90 15.05
N HIS A 279 35.04 -7.04 14.96
CA HIS A 279 35.87 -7.70 15.97
C HIS A 279 35.87 -6.97 17.34
N GLN A 280 35.43 -5.72 17.40
CA GLN A 280 35.32 -4.90 18.61
C GLN A 280 33.90 -4.96 19.21
N GLY A 281 32.98 -5.69 18.57
CA GLY A 281 31.58 -5.77 18.97
C GLY A 281 30.78 -4.51 18.62
N GLN A 282 31.30 -3.66 17.73
CA GLN A 282 30.59 -2.48 17.22
C GLN A 282 29.83 -2.82 15.95
N ILE A 283 28.76 -2.09 15.66
CA ILE A 283 27.99 -2.29 14.43
C ILE A 283 28.84 -1.84 13.23
N TYR A 284 29.18 -2.79 12.37
CA TYR A 284 29.90 -2.55 11.13
C TYR A 284 28.94 -2.04 10.05
N THR A 285 27.96 -2.86 9.66
CA THR A 285 26.98 -2.53 8.60
C THR A 285 25.66 -3.30 8.77
N ARG A 286 24.62 -2.91 8.02
CA ARG A 286 23.34 -3.65 7.94
C ARG A 286 23.49 -4.85 7.00
N LEU A 287 22.91 -5.99 7.37
CA LEU A 287 22.85 -7.20 6.54
C LEU A 287 21.48 -7.33 5.87
N PHE A 288 21.47 -7.31 4.55
CA PHE A 288 20.26 -7.44 3.74
C PHE A 288 20.02 -8.91 3.32
N TYR A 289 19.63 -9.78 4.27
CA TYR A 289 19.33 -11.17 3.95
C TYR A 289 18.08 -11.30 3.09
N ASN A 290 18.20 -11.92 1.91
CA ASN A 290 17.07 -12.16 0.98
C ASN A 290 16.28 -10.89 0.60
N GLU A 291 16.89 -9.71 0.77
CA GLU A 291 16.27 -8.41 0.56
C GLU A 291 17.16 -7.56 -0.34
N VAL A 292 16.53 -6.70 -1.14
CA VAL A 292 17.22 -5.74 -1.99
C VAL A 292 17.18 -4.38 -1.30
N PRO A 293 18.30 -3.63 -1.22
CA PRO A 293 18.29 -2.28 -0.69
C PRO A 293 17.27 -1.38 -1.40
N ALA A 294 16.59 -0.52 -0.64
CA ALA A 294 15.73 0.52 -1.19
C ALA A 294 16.53 1.47 -2.08
N LEU A 295 15.91 2.08 -3.09
CA LEU A 295 16.56 3.05 -3.98
C LEU A 295 17.00 4.29 -3.21
N GLU A 296 18.11 4.90 -3.64
CA GLU A 296 18.50 6.20 -3.13
C GLU A 296 17.51 7.29 -3.59
N PRO A 297 16.83 8.01 -2.67
CA PRO A 297 15.79 8.99 -3.03
C PRO A 297 16.28 10.09 -3.98
N SER A 298 17.53 10.53 -3.83
CA SER A 298 18.11 11.64 -4.62
C SER A 298 18.20 11.37 -6.13
N ILE A 299 18.22 10.10 -6.55
CA ILE A 299 18.24 9.73 -7.98
C ILE A 299 17.11 8.78 -8.37
N ALA A 300 16.23 8.40 -7.45
CA ALA A 300 15.22 7.38 -7.66
C ALA A 300 14.33 7.69 -8.86
N GLN A 301 13.77 8.91 -8.92
CA GLN A 301 12.90 9.34 -10.02
C GLN A 301 13.56 9.14 -11.40
N LYS A 302 14.81 9.58 -11.55
CA LYS A 302 15.59 9.44 -12.79
C LYS A 302 15.77 7.98 -13.19
N ILE A 303 16.11 7.12 -12.23
CA ILE A 303 16.32 5.68 -12.48
C ILE A 303 15.00 5.00 -12.84
N ILE A 304 13.93 5.27 -12.09
CA ILE A 304 12.60 4.70 -12.29
C ILE A 304 12.11 5.02 -13.71
N SER A 305 12.08 6.30 -14.11
CA SER A 305 11.60 6.69 -15.44
C SER A 305 12.42 6.03 -16.56
N ARG A 306 13.75 6.02 -16.44
CA ARG A 306 14.64 5.42 -17.45
C ARG A 306 14.43 3.92 -17.60
N GLU A 307 14.40 3.19 -16.49
CA GLU A 307 14.32 1.73 -16.53
C GLU A 307 12.91 1.24 -16.84
N LYS A 308 11.88 1.95 -16.38
CA LYS A 308 10.49 1.58 -16.66
C LYS A 308 10.16 1.70 -18.15
N ALA A 309 10.60 2.77 -18.81
CA ALA A 309 10.46 2.91 -20.27
C ALA A 309 11.15 1.76 -21.02
N LYS A 310 12.38 1.40 -20.64
CA LYS A 310 13.11 0.26 -21.25
C LYS A 310 12.40 -1.08 -21.04
N MET A 311 11.78 -1.28 -19.89
CA MET A 311 11.08 -2.54 -19.58
C MET A 311 9.75 -2.64 -20.32
N LEU A 312 9.00 -1.54 -20.48
CA LEU A 312 7.70 -1.55 -21.15
C LEU A 312 7.76 -1.53 -22.68
N GLU A 313 8.83 -1.00 -23.29
CA GLU A 313 8.93 -1.00 -24.76
C GLU A 313 8.79 -2.41 -25.38
N PRO A 314 9.46 -3.48 -24.89
CA PRO A 314 9.23 -4.84 -25.36
C PRO A 314 7.78 -5.34 -25.18
N VAL A 315 7.12 -4.99 -24.07
CA VAL A 315 5.72 -5.37 -23.80
C VAL A 315 4.79 -4.68 -24.80
N LEU A 316 4.97 -3.38 -25.02
CA LEU A 316 4.23 -2.63 -26.03
C LEU A 316 4.42 -3.24 -27.42
N LYS A 317 5.66 -3.57 -27.81
CA LYS A 317 5.91 -4.22 -29.09
C LYS A 317 5.18 -5.54 -29.20
N LYS A 318 5.21 -6.38 -28.17
CA LYS A 318 4.51 -7.67 -28.18
C LYS A 318 3.00 -7.47 -28.39
N MET A 319 2.39 -6.55 -27.64
CA MET A 319 0.96 -6.23 -27.79
C MET A 319 0.63 -5.71 -29.19
N ILE A 320 1.47 -4.82 -29.76
CA ILE A 320 1.27 -4.30 -31.12
C ILE A 320 1.34 -5.43 -32.16
N HIS A 321 2.28 -6.38 -32.03
CA HIS A 321 2.35 -7.52 -32.93
C HIS A 321 1.12 -8.41 -32.82
N GLU A 322 0.60 -8.63 -31.60
CA GLU A 322 -0.62 -9.41 -31.36
C GLU A 322 -1.86 -8.73 -31.97
N PHE A 323 -2.02 -7.42 -31.80
CA PHE A 323 -3.13 -6.67 -32.40
C PHE A 323 -3.07 -6.68 -33.93
N LEU A 324 -1.88 -6.54 -34.53
CA LEU A 324 -1.71 -6.55 -35.98
C LEU A 324 -1.81 -7.94 -36.62
N GLU A 325 -1.82 -9.04 -35.85
CA GLU A 325 -1.74 -10.40 -36.39
C GLU A 325 -3.00 -10.81 -37.18
N ASP A 326 -4.18 -10.34 -36.74
CA ASP A 326 -5.46 -10.79 -37.29
C ASP A 326 -5.92 -9.95 -38.50
N ASP A 327 -5.90 -8.62 -38.41
CA ASP A 327 -6.43 -7.70 -39.44
C ASP A 327 -5.43 -6.65 -39.97
N ALA A 328 -4.20 -6.62 -39.45
CA ALA A 328 -3.15 -5.64 -39.76
C ALA A 328 -3.52 -4.17 -39.45
N GLU A 329 -4.57 -3.95 -38.66
CA GLU A 329 -5.07 -2.64 -38.23
C GLU A 329 -4.97 -2.51 -36.70
N ILE A 330 -5.17 -1.29 -36.20
CA ILE A 330 -5.25 -1.04 -34.75
C ILE A 330 -6.54 -0.25 -34.52
N ASP A 331 -7.45 -0.82 -33.73
CA ASP A 331 -8.71 -0.16 -33.39
C ASP A 331 -8.59 0.82 -32.21
N GLN A 332 -9.68 1.56 -31.95
CA GLN A 332 -9.72 2.54 -30.87
C GLN A 332 -9.48 1.95 -29.46
N ASP A 333 -9.93 0.72 -29.19
CA ASP A 333 -9.77 0.08 -27.87
C ASP A 333 -8.37 -0.51 -27.69
N GLU A 334 -7.83 -1.09 -28.75
CA GLU A 334 -6.45 -1.57 -28.82
C GLU A 334 -5.49 -0.40 -28.65
N TYR A 335 -5.70 0.70 -29.38
CA TYR A 335 -4.92 1.91 -29.22
C TYR A 335 -5.03 2.47 -27.81
N PHE A 336 -6.24 2.53 -27.23
CA PHE A 336 -6.41 2.98 -25.86
C PHE A 336 -5.68 2.07 -24.86
N THR A 337 -5.70 0.76 -25.07
CA THR A 337 -4.95 -0.21 -24.26
C THR A 337 -3.43 0.03 -24.34
N LEU A 338 -2.91 0.35 -25.53
CA LEU A 338 -1.51 0.74 -25.73
C LEU A 338 -1.19 2.07 -25.03
N GLN A 339 -2.08 3.07 -25.11
CA GLN A 339 -1.91 4.36 -24.44
C GLN A 339 -1.83 4.21 -22.92
N LEU A 340 -2.74 3.45 -22.30
CA LEU A 340 -2.71 3.20 -20.86
C LEU A 340 -1.40 2.53 -20.43
N THR A 341 -0.96 1.53 -21.21
CA THR A 341 0.30 0.82 -20.97
C THR A 341 1.50 1.77 -21.07
N ALA A 342 1.56 2.59 -22.11
CA ALA A 342 2.63 3.58 -22.34
C ALA A 342 2.68 4.67 -21.26
N GLN A 343 1.52 5.24 -20.88
CA GLN A 343 1.38 6.25 -19.82
C GLN A 343 1.94 5.75 -18.48
N SER A 344 1.79 4.46 -18.18
CA SER A 344 2.35 3.88 -16.96
C SER A 344 3.89 4.05 -16.89
N ALA A 345 4.61 4.14 -18.02
CA ALA A 345 6.06 4.38 -18.10
C ALA A 345 6.47 5.82 -18.48
N ASP A 346 5.56 6.80 -18.44
CA ASP A 346 5.82 8.16 -18.97
C ASP A 346 6.24 8.16 -20.45
N ILE A 347 5.83 7.16 -21.23
CA ILE A 347 6.04 7.13 -22.68
C ILE A 347 4.96 8.00 -23.32
N HIS A 348 5.36 9.05 -24.03
CA HIS A 348 4.43 9.98 -24.67
C HIS A 348 3.80 9.37 -25.94
N ASN A 349 2.65 9.90 -26.36
CA ASN A 349 1.93 9.40 -27.54
C ASN A 349 2.78 9.45 -28.84
N ASP A 350 3.69 10.41 -28.96
CA ASP A 350 4.60 10.50 -30.12
C ASP A 350 5.58 9.31 -30.15
N ASP A 351 6.12 8.92 -28.99
CA ASP A 351 7.00 7.76 -28.86
C ASP A 351 6.23 6.46 -29.08
N LEU A 352 5.00 6.35 -28.56
CA LEU A 352 4.11 5.22 -28.84
C LEU A 352 3.84 5.07 -30.34
N THR A 353 3.52 6.18 -31.02
CA THR A 353 3.36 6.22 -32.49
C THR A 353 4.62 5.71 -33.19
N HIS A 354 5.81 6.13 -32.74
CA HIS A 354 7.07 5.65 -33.30
C HIS A 354 7.26 4.14 -33.10
N ILE A 355 6.91 3.61 -31.93
CA ILE A 355 6.97 2.17 -31.65
C ILE A 355 6.01 1.40 -32.57
N ILE A 356 4.78 1.88 -32.76
CA ILE A 356 3.79 1.28 -33.67
C ILE A 356 4.32 1.24 -35.11
N THR A 357 4.80 2.39 -35.63
CA THR A 357 5.37 2.47 -36.98
C THR A 357 6.54 1.50 -37.16
N LYS A 358 7.39 1.34 -36.15
CA LYS A 358 8.50 0.39 -36.19
C LYS A 358 8.02 -1.06 -36.24
N CYS A 359 7.05 -1.46 -35.42
CA CYS A 359 6.46 -2.80 -35.46
C CYS A 359 5.81 -3.09 -36.81
N ARG A 360 5.06 -2.14 -37.37
CA ARG A 360 4.45 -2.26 -38.70
C ARG A 360 5.50 -2.51 -39.78
N LYS A 361 6.61 -1.76 -39.73
CA LYS A 361 7.75 -1.96 -40.65
C LYS A 361 8.40 -3.33 -40.51
N GLU A 362 8.56 -3.82 -39.27
CA GLU A 362 9.09 -5.16 -38.99
C GLU A 362 8.19 -6.26 -39.58
N LEU A 363 6.88 -6.03 -39.61
CA LEU A 363 5.87 -6.90 -40.24
C LEU A 363 5.69 -6.67 -41.76
N GLY A 364 6.37 -5.70 -42.37
CA GLY A 364 6.24 -5.37 -43.79
C GLY A 364 4.97 -4.60 -44.16
N LEU A 365 4.31 -3.97 -43.20
CA LEU A 365 3.15 -3.09 -43.38
C LEU A 365 3.57 -1.64 -43.68
N GLU A 366 2.64 -0.82 -44.18
CA GLU A 366 2.90 0.62 -44.39
C GLU A 366 3.14 1.35 -43.06
N GLU A 367 4.09 2.29 -43.07
CA GLU A 367 4.48 3.06 -41.88
C GLU A 367 3.36 4.01 -41.40
N SER A 368 2.54 4.51 -42.34
CA SER A 368 1.31 5.24 -42.05
C SER A 368 0.22 4.28 -41.58
N PHE A 369 -0.51 4.70 -40.55
CA PHE A 369 -1.68 4.01 -40.05
C PHE A 369 -2.73 5.02 -39.60
N GLU A 370 -3.98 4.59 -39.62
CA GLU A 370 -5.11 5.31 -39.02
C GLU A 370 -5.70 4.42 -37.92
N ILE A 371 -6.20 5.04 -36.86
CA ILE A 371 -6.93 4.32 -35.80
C ILE A 371 -8.36 4.15 -36.29
N ILE A 372 -8.77 2.90 -36.51
CA ILE A 372 -10.09 2.57 -37.04
C ILE A 372 -11.14 2.48 -35.92
N GLU A 373 -12.43 2.53 -36.28
CA GLU A 373 -13.51 2.31 -35.32
C GLU A 373 -13.43 0.90 -34.72
N SER A 374 -13.72 0.80 -33.42
CA SER A 374 -13.83 -0.48 -32.72
C SER A 374 -14.80 -1.40 -33.45
N HIS A 375 -14.31 -2.55 -33.89
CA HIS A 375 -15.14 -3.58 -34.50
C HIS A 375 -15.09 -4.84 -33.63
N GLN A 376 -16.14 -5.68 -33.69
CA GLN A 376 -16.17 -6.92 -32.93
C GLN A 376 -15.15 -7.90 -33.52
N THR A 377 -13.90 -7.82 -33.05
CA THR A 377 -12.91 -8.87 -33.27
C THR A 377 -13.40 -10.15 -32.58
N GLN A 378 -13.06 -11.32 -33.14
CA GLN A 378 -13.33 -12.59 -32.47
C GLN A 378 -12.58 -12.58 -31.13
N VAL A 379 -13.30 -12.36 -30.03
CA VAL A 379 -12.69 -12.27 -28.69
C VAL A 379 -11.97 -13.59 -28.38
N ARG A 380 -10.64 -13.60 -28.54
CA ARG A 380 -9.78 -14.63 -27.96
C ARG A 380 -9.60 -14.25 -26.49
N GLY A 381 -10.51 -14.69 -25.62
CA GLY A 381 -10.47 -14.35 -24.20
C GLY A 381 -11.60 -14.97 -23.38
N PRO A 382 -11.62 -14.72 -22.06
CA PRO A 382 -12.63 -15.26 -21.16
C PRO A 382 -14.02 -14.73 -21.50
N ILE A 383 -15.04 -15.60 -21.40
CA ILE A 383 -16.43 -15.25 -21.71
C ILE A 383 -17.17 -14.92 -20.42
N PHE A 384 -17.77 -13.73 -20.35
CA PHE A 384 -18.66 -13.37 -19.24
C PHE A 384 -19.98 -14.15 -19.32
N ASN A 385 -20.36 -14.87 -18.26
CA ASN A 385 -21.64 -15.56 -18.24
C ASN A 385 -22.73 -14.71 -17.55
N GLY A 386 -23.67 -14.18 -18.33
CA GLY A 386 -24.81 -13.39 -17.82
C GLY A 386 -25.68 -14.15 -16.79
N TRP A 387 -25.62 -15.49 -16.76
CA TRP A 387 -26.27 -16.31 -15.73
C TRP A 387 -25.82 -15.95 -14.31
N TRP A 388 -24.58 -15.49 -14.11
CA TRP A 388 -24.08 -15.12 -12.78
C TRP A 388 -24.89 -13.99 -12.13
N ILE A 389 -25.26 -12.97 -12.90
CA ILE A 389 -26.11 -11.86 -12.43
C ILE A 389 -27.51 -12.39 -12.09
N ASN A 390 -28.06 -13.23 -12.97
CA ASN A 390 -29.38 -13.86 -12.76
C ASN A 390 -29.41 -14.72 -11.50
N TYR A 391 -28.34 -15.47 -11.22
CA TYR A 391 -28.22 -16.26 -10.01
C TYR A 391 -28.30 -15.39 -8.75
N PHE A 392 -27.56 -14.28 -8.69
CA PHE A 392 -27.61 -13.37 -7.54
C PHE A 392 -28.97 -12.69 -7.38
N LEU A 393 -29.65 -12.37 -8.48
CA LEU A 393 -31.02 -11.85 -8.46
C LEU A 393 -32.03 -12.87 -7.92
N LEU A 394 -32.02 -14.09 -8.46
CA LEU A 394 -32.93 -15.17 -8.06
C LEU A 394 -32.69 -15.63 -6.62
N ARG A 395 -31.44 -15.60 -6.16
CA ARG A 395 -31.11 -15.99 -4.77
C ARG A 395 -31.82 -15.11 -3.75
N GLN A 396 -31.93 -13.81 -4.00
CA GLN A 396 -32.65 -12.90 -3.11
C GLN A 396 -34.13 -13.31 -2.97
N GLY A 397 -34.80 -13.61 -4.08
CA GLY A 397 -36.18 -14.11 -4.06
C GLY A 397 -36.32 -15.50 -3.42
N ILE A 398 -35.37 -16.41 -3.64
CA ILE A 398 -35.34 -17.74 -3.00
C ILE A 398 -35.17 -17.61 -1.48
N ALA A 399 -34.29 -16.71 -1.01
CA ALA A 399 -34.10 -16.48 0.42
C ALA A 399 -35.40 -15.99 1.08
N GLU A 400 -36.13 -15.08 0.43
CA GLU A 400 -37.42 -14.59 0.90
C GLU A 400 -38.48 -15.71 0.94
N LEU A 401 -38.57 -16.52 -0.13
CA LEU A 401 -39.50 -17.66 -0.25
C LEU A 401 -39.30 -18.72 0.85
N PHE A 402 -38.07 -19.02 1.23
CA PHE A 402 -37.76 -20.03 2.24
C PHE A 402 -37.57 -19.43 3.64
N SER A 403 -37.86 -18.13 3.83
CA SER A 403 -37.61 -17.41 5.09
C SER A 403 -36.15 -17.52 5.56
N GLU A 404 -35.21 -17.62 4.62
CA GLU A 404 -33.76 -17.71 4.85
C GLU A 404 -33.10 -16.32 4.80
N ASN A 405 -33.78 -15.31 5.37
CA ASN A 405 -33.44 -13.89 5.22
C ASN A 405 -32.19 -13.45 5.99
N LYS A 406 -31.65 -14.29 6.88
CA LYS A 406 -30.44 -14.02 7.66
C LYS A 406 -29.42 -15.15 7.49
N ILE A 407 -28.14 -14.81 7.70
CA ILE A 407 -26.98 -15.73 7.68
C ILE A 407 -27.21 -16.99 8.56
N SER A 408 -28.02 -16.86 9.61
CA SER A 408 -28.39 -17.94 10.54
C SER A 408 -29.39 -18.96 9.98
N ASP A 409 -30.17 -18.61 8.96
CA ASP A 409 -31.43 -19.30 8.63
C ASP A 409 -31.28 -20.32 7.48
N VAL A 410 -30.18 -20.24 6.71
CA VAL A 410 -29.85 -21.18 5.62
C VAL A 410 -29.41 -22.54 6.18
N ARG A 411 -30.00 -23.64 5.69
CA ARG A 411 -29.68 -25.03 6.12
C ARG A 411 -28.23 -25.41 5.75
N LYS A 412 -27.38 -25.59 6.76
CA LYS A 412 -25.93 -25.83 6.67
C LYS A 412 -25.62 -27.30 6.30
N GLY A 413 -24.73 -27.55 5.33
CA GLY A 413 -24.07 -28.87 5.16
C GLY A 413 -24.50 -29.72 3.96
N LYS A 414 -24.88 -29.10 2.83
CA LYS A 414 -25.31 -29.80 1.60
C LYS A 414 -24.47 -29.44 0.36
N SER A 415 -23.27 -28.87 0.52
CA SER A 415 -22.41 -28.46 -0.61
C SER A 415 -22.05 -29.59 -1.57
N GLU A 416 -22.02 -30.84 -1.09
CA GLU A 416 -21.77 -32.04 -1.92
C GLU A 416 -23.06 -32.66 -2.47
N GLU A 417 -24.23 -32.22 -1.99
CA GLU A 417 -25.53 -32.69 -2.48
C GLU A 417 -25.88 -31.89 -3.74
N VAL A 418 -25.77 -32.57 -4.88
CA VAL A 418 -26.10 -32.03 -6.20
C VAL A 418 -27.51 -31.42 -6.15
N CYS A 419 -27.64 -30.22 -6.72
CA CYS A 419 -28.86 -29.42 -6.74
C CYS A 419 -29.27 -28.75 -5.40
N SER A 420 -28.43 -28.77 -4.37
CA SER A 420 -28.65 -27.91 -3.19
C SER A 420 -28.30 -26.45 -3.47
N SER A 421 -28.85 -25.52 -2.69
CA SER A 421 -28.51 -24.09 -2.77
C SER A 421 -27.02 -23.82 -2.51
N GLU A 422 -26.39 -24.60 -1.62
CA GLU A 422 -24.95 -24.51 -1.33
C GLU A 422 -24.10 -25.03 -2.51
N PHE A 423 -24.53 -26.12 -3.16
CA PHE A 423 -23.86 -26.67 -4.35
C PHE A 423 -23.86 -25.68 -5.52
N PHE A 424 -25.02 -25.11 -5.87
CA PHE A 424 -25.10 -24.11 -6.94
C PHE A 424 -24.30 -22.84 -6.62
N HIS A 425 -24.30 -22.40 -5.36
CA HIS A 425 -23.49 -21.25 -4.97
C HIS A 425 -22.01 -21.48 -5.16
N GLN A 426 -21.51 -22.63 -4.70
CA GLN A 426 -20.10 -22.98 -4.85
C GLN A 426 -19.70 -23.15 -6.31
N LEU A 427 -20.58 -23.73 -7.15
CA LEU A 427 -20.37 -23.83 -8.59
C LEU A 427 -20.21 -22.46 -9.23
N ILE A 428 -21.18 -21.55 -9.03
CA ILE A 428 -21.14 -20.19 -9.57
C ILE A 428 -19.91 -19.43 -9.06
N TRP A 429 -19.55 -19.60 -7.78
CA TRP A 429 -18.34 -19.02 -7.23
C TRP A 429 -17.07 -19.50 -7.93
N THR A 430 -17.01 -20.79 -8.24
CA THR A 430 -15.88 -21.42 -8.92
C THR A 430 -15.77 -20.92 -10.35
N GLU A 431 -16.90 -20.83 -11.08
CA GLU A 431 -16.96 -20.28 -12.43
C GLU A 431 -16.49 -18.83 -12.49
N ILE A 432 -17.02 -17.96 -11.61
CA ILE A 432 -16.61 -16.55 -11.56
C ILE A 432 -15.13 -16.43 -11.18
N THR A 433 -14.65 -17.25 -10.24
CA THR A 433 -13.22 -17.22 -9.84
C THR A 433 -12.31 -17.63 -11.00
N ALA A 434 -12.70 -18.64 -11.79
CA ALA A 434 -11.95 -19.04 -12.98
C ALA A 434 -11.94 -17.93 -14.04
N TYR A 435 -13.09 -17.31 -14.30
CA TYR A 435 -13.21 -16.17 -15.20
C TYR A 435 -12.30 -14.99 -14.81
N VAL A 436 -12.33 -14.58 -13.54
CA VAL A 436 -11.47 -13.49 -13.05
C VAL A 436 -9.99 -13.87 -13.11
N LYS A 437 -9.66 -15.14 -12.90
CA LYS A 437 -8.30 -15.64 -13.06
C LYS A 437 -7.81 -15.50 -14.50
N GLU A 438 -8.64 -15.87 -15.49
CA GLU A 438 -8.31 -15.72 -16.91
C GLU A 438 -8.15 -14.23 -17.30
N LEU A 439 -9.05 -13.35 -16.84
CA LEU A 439 -8.89 -11.89 -17.03
C LEU A 439 -7.56 -11.37 -16.51
N LYS A 440 -7.16 -11.81 -15.32
CA LYS A 440 -5.88 -11.43 -14.71
C LYS A 440 -4.70 -11.95 -15.52
N GLU A 441 -4.69 -13.23 -15.88
CA GLU A 441 -3.59 -13.86 -16.62
C GLU A 441 -3.43 -13.26 -18.02
N GLN A 442 -4.52 -12.84 -18.66
CA GLN A 442 -4.48 -12.26 -20.00
C GLN A 442 -4.18 -10.75 -19.99
N PHE A 443 -4.75 -9.99 -19.06
CA PHE A 443 -4.72 -8.52 -19.13
C PHE A 443 -3.85 -7.84 -18.07
N LEU A 444 -3.43 -8.54 -17.02
CA LEU A 444 -2.62 -7.94 -15.95
C LEU A 444 -1.24 -8.57 -15.81
N ASP A 445 -1.13 -9.90 -15.96
CA ASP A 445 0.16 -10.59 -15.85
C ASP A 445 1.01 -10.35 -17.10
N ASP A 446 2.26 -9.97 -16.89
CA ASP A 446 3.27 -9.91 -17.95
C ASP A 446 4.65 -10.37 -17.42
N GLU A 447 5.70 -10.16 -18.21
CA GLU A 447 7.08 -10.55 -17.85
C GLU A 447 7.67 -9.69 -16.71
N ILE A 448 7.08 -8.53 -16.43
CA ILE A 448 7.57 -7.52 -15.48
C ILE A 448 6.81 -7.64 -14.16
N GLN A 449 5.50 -7.87 -14.19
CA GLN A 449 4.64 -7.89 -13.02
C GLN A 449 3.62 -9.03 -13.08
N ARG A 450 3.57 -9.83 -12.01
CA ARG A 450 2.47 -10.76 -11.75
C ARG A 450 1.49 -10.20 -10.73
N TRP A 451 0.24 -10.62 -10.86
CA TRP A 451 -0.86 -10.22 -9.99
C TRP A 451 -1.40 -11.41 -9.20
N THR A 452 -1.78 -11.13 -7.95
CA THR A 452 -2.46 -12.07 -7.05
C THR A 452 -3.96 -11.86 -7.12
N LEU A 453 -4.71 -12.97 -7.15
CA LEU A 453 -6.16 -13.01 -7.07
C LEU A 453 -6.60 -13.47 -5.68
N LEU A 454 -7.37 -12.63 -4.98
CA LEU A 454 -7.97 -12.94 -3.69
C LEU A 454 -9.49 -12.74 -3.74
N PRO A 455 -10.27 -13.80 -4.01
CA PRO A 455 -11.73 -13.74 -3.96
C PRO A 455 -12.23 -13.78 -2.51
N ASN A 456 -13.40 -13.19 -2.27
CA ASN A 456 -14.09 -13.40 -1.00
C ASN A 456 -14.50 -14.86 -0.82
N LYS A 457 -14.56 -15.32 0.44
CA LYS A 457 -14.96 -16.70 0.71
C LYS A 457 -16.45 -16.84 0.40
N TRP A 458 -16.81 -17.88 -0.34
CA TRP A 458 -18.21 -18.20 -0.62
C TRP A 458 -19.01 -18.46 0.68
N GLN A 459 -18.34 -18.83 1.78
CA GLN A 459 -18.94 -19.04 3.10
C GLN A 459 -19.09 -17.78 3.97
N MET A 460 -18.61 -16.59 3.53
CA MET A 460 -18.73 -15.34 4.30
C MET A 460 -20.19 -14.89 4.41
N GLY A 461 -20.89 -15.45 5.42
CA GLY A 461 -22.34 -15.40 5.50
C GLY A 461 -22.96 -16.37 4.48
N LYS A 462 -23.86 -17.27 4.90
CA LYS A 462 -24.33 -18.32 3.99
C LYS A 462 -25.10 -17.70 2.81
N LEU A 463 -24.50 -17.78 1.63
CA LEU A 463 -25.02 -17.35 0.34
C LEU A 463 -25.06 -15.82 0.17
N THR A 464 -23.87 -15.21 0.14
CA THR A 464 -23.68 -13.78 -0.18
C THR A 464 -24.34 -13.44 -1.53
N GLY A 465 -25.04 -12.30 -1.60
CA GLY A 465 -25.75 -11.81 -2.80
C GLY A 465 -24.84 -11.16 -3.84
N TYR A 466 -23.53 -11.25 -3.65
CA TYR A 466 -22.50 -10.69 -4.53
C TYR A 466 -21.21 -11.48 -4.43
N PHE A 467 -20.48 -11.55 -5.53
CA PHE A 467 -19.08 -11.97 -5.62
C PHE A 467 -18.19 -10.72 -5.62
N TRP A 468 -17.04 -10.80 -4.95
CA TRP A 468 -15.96 -9.84 -5.18
C TRP A 468 -14.58 -10.47 -5.09
N ALA A 469 -13.67 -9.96 -5.91
CA ALA A 469 -12.28 -10.40 -5.90
C ALA A 469 -11.34 -9.22 -5.99
N GLN A 470 -10.34 -9.22 -5.11
CA GLN A 470 -9.23 -8.28 -5.16
C GLN A 470 -8.11 -8.83 -6.04
N LEU A 471 -7.59 -7.95 -6.88
CA LEU A 471 -6.41 -8.10 -7.73
C LEU A 471 -5.40 -7.07 -7.28
N PHE A 472 -4.22 -7.53 -6.89
CA PHE A 472 -3.11 -6.65 -6.49
C PHE A 472 -1.79 -7.26 -6.97
N PRO A 473 -0.75 -6.46 -7.25
CA PRO A 473 0.49 -7.02 -7.75
C PRO A 473 1.18 -7.84 -6.64
N GLU A 474 1.72 -9.00 -7.02
CA GLU A 474 2.20 -10.03 -6.09
C GLU A 474 3.32 -9.55 -5.16
N GLU A 475 4.26 -8.78 -5.71
CA GLU A 475 5.44 -8.26 -5.01
C GLU A 475 5.53 -6.75 -5.23
N THR A 476 5.09 -5.96 -4.25
CA THR A 476 5.24 -4.49 -4.26
C THR A 476 5.57 -3.96 -2.87
N PRO A 477 6.26 -2.81 -2.77
CA PRO A 477 6.49 -2.14 -1.48
C PRO A 477 5.19 -1.85 -0.71
N LEU A 478 4.10 -1.57 -1.41
CA LEU A 478 2.81 -1.23 -0.80
C LEU A 478 1.90 -2.46 -0.60
N GLY A 479 2.37 -3.67 -0.90
CA GLY A 479 1.60 -4.90 -0.78
C GLY A 479 0.21 -4.79 -1.41
N ARG A 480 -0.83 -4.97 -0.59
CA ARG A 480 -2.25 -4.89 -1.01
C ARG A 480 -2.91 -3.54 -0.66
N VAL A 481 -2.15 -2.51 -0.34
CA VAL A 481 -2.69 -1.19 0.03
C VAL A 481 -3.50 -0.62 -1.12
N PHE A 482 -3.05 -0.79 -2.37
CA PHE A 482 -3.79 -0.40 -3.56
C PHE A 482 -4.18 -1.65 -4.32
N SER A 483 -5.47 -1.78 -4.65
CA SER A 483 -6.01 -2.96 -5.32
C SER A 483 -7.04 -2.58 -6.36
N THR A 484 -7.12 -3.41 -7.39
CA THR A 484 -8.25 -3.42 -8.31
C THR A 484 -9.20 -4.52 -7.86
N SER A 485 -10.50 -4.27 -7.84
CA SER A 485 -11.49 -5.26 -7.40
C SER A 485 -12.56 -5.47 -8.45
N ILE A 486 -12.90 -6.72 -8.75
CA ILE A 486 -14.04 -7.08 -9.60
C ILE A 486 -15.19 -7.47 -8.70
N PHE A 487 -16.37 -6.88 -8.94
CA PHE A 487 -17.61 -7.21 -8.24
C PHE A 487 -18.66 -7.68 -9.24
N ILE A 488 -19.39 -8.74 -8.89
CA ILE A 488 -20.55 -9.23 -9.64
C ILE A 488 -21.70 -9.40 -8.67
N HIS A 489 -22.82 -8.75 -8.94
CA HIS A 489 -24.02 -8.79 -8.10
C HIS A 489 -25.29 -8.71 -8.95
N ASN A 490 -26.45 -8.78 -8.30
CA ASN A 490 -27.77 -8.78 -8.95
C ASN A 490 -28.05 -7.55 -9.84
N SER A 491 -27.43 -6.41 -9.56
CA SER A 491 -27.55 -5.19 -10.38
C SER A 491 -26.45 -5.01 -11.42
N GLY A 492 -25.42 -5.87 -11.51
CA GLY A 492 -24.40 -5.70 -12.53
C GLY A 492 -23.04 -6.31 -12.24
N ALA A 493 -22.10 -5.96 -13.12
CA ALA A 493 -20.68 -6.24 -12.99
C ALA A 493 -19.90 -4.92 -13.03
N ILE A 494 -19.02 -4.72 -12.05
CA ILE A 494 -18.25 -3.48 -11.89
C ILE A 494 -16.80 -3.80 -11.56
N VAL A 495 -15.89 -2.94 -11.99
CA VAL A 495 -14.47 -2.97 -11.63
C VAL A 495 -14.16 -1.72 -10.83
N ARG A 496 -13.40 -1.85 -9.75
CA ARG A 496 -13.12 -0.75 -8.84
C ARG A 496 -11.64 -0.63 -8.56
N TYR A 497 -11.11 0.57 -8.64
CA TYR A 497 -9.86 0.90 -7.96
C TYR A 497 -10.18 1.30 -6.52
N ILE A 498 -9.62 0.58 -5.54
CA ILE A 498 -9.89 0.80 -4.11
C ILE A 498 -8.60 0.65 -3.29
N PRO A 499 -8.18 1.68 -2.54
CA PRO A 499 -7.16 1.56 -1.52
C PRO A 499 -7.73 0.91 -0.24
N HIS A 500 -6.97 0.03 0.39
CA HIS A 500 -7.25 -0.55 1.69
C HIS A 500 -6.91 0.47 2.79
N TYR A 501 -7.88 1.31 3.14
CA TYR A 501 -7.70 2.48 4.01
C TYR A 501 -7.00 2.20 5.34
N ASP A 502 -7.32 1.10 6.02
CA ASP A 502 -6.63 0.77 7.29
C ASP A 502 -5.12 0.63 7.11
N LYS A 503 -4.69 0.00 6.01
CA LYS A 503 -3.26 -0.16 5.70
C LYS A 503 -2.64 1.14 5.26
N LEU A 504 -3.34 1.92 4.44
CA LEU A 504 -2.88 3.23 4.00
C LEU A 504 -2.69 4.18 5.19
N ARG A 505 -3.63 4.15 6.15
CA ARG A 505 -3.50 4.85 7.44
C ARG A 505 -2.29 4.37 8.20
N THR A 506 -2.13 3.05 8.40
CA THR A 506 -0.96 2.52 9.12
C THR A 506 0.36 3.01 8.52
N ILE A 507 0.49 2.96 7.18
CA ILE A 507 1.69 3.45 6.49
C ILE A 507 1.88 4.95 6.74
N SER A 508 0.86 5.75 6.48
CA SER A 508 0.95 7.20 6.58
C SER A 508 1.19 7.66 8.03
N SER A 509 0.57 6.99 9.01
CA SER A 509 0.79 7.23 10.43
C SER A 509 2.20 6.85 10.86
N SER A 510 2.71 5.69 10.42
CA SER A 510 4.06 5.22 10.77
C SER A 510 5.14 6.15 10.23
N PHE A 511 4.99 6.64 8.99
CA PHE A 511 5.95 7.55 8.37
C PHE A 511 5.69 9.03 8.65
N LYS A 512 4.64 9.36 9.42
CA LYS A 512 4.16 10.74 9.59
C LYS A 512 3.99 11.48 8.27
N ASN A 513 3.50 10.78 7.25
CA ASN A 513 3.49 11.23 5.87
C ASN A 513 2.14 10.99 5.20
N ILE A 514 1.35 12.05 5.04
CA ILE A 514 0.07 12.02 4.33
C ILE A 514 0.23 12.12 2.80
N ASN A 515 1.42 12.45 2.30
CA ASN A 515 1.63 12.75 0.87
C ASN A 515 1.34 11.53 -0.02
N LEU A 516 1.50 10.30 0.48
CA LEU A 516 1.10 9.10 -0.29
C LEU A 516 -0.37 9.14 -0.70
N LEU A 517 -1.26 9.59 0.18
CA LEU A 517 -2.69 9.71 -0.12
C LEU A 517 -2.95 10.86 -1.09
N ILE A 518 -2.34 12.03 -0.86
CA ILE A 518 -2.49 13.21 -1.72
C ILE A 518 -1.99 12.91 -3.15
N GLU A 519 -0.79 12.36 -3.29
CA GLU A 519 -0.20 12.03 -4.59
C GLU A 519 -0.94 10.89 -5.28
N SER A 520 -1.47 9.90 -4.53
CA SER A 520 -2.35 8.89 -5.14
C SER A 520 -3.60 9.51 -5.78
N SER A 521 -4.20 10.51 -5.14
CA SER A 521 -5.35 11.24 -5.68
C SER A 521 -4.98 12.05 -6.93
N LYS A 522 -3.83 12.73 -6.90
CA LYS A 522 -3.33 13.49 -8.07
C LYS A 522 -3.02 12.59 -9.26
N ILE A 523 -2.44 11.41 -9.02
CA ILE A 523 -2.20 10.39 -10.05
C ILE A 523 -3.55 9.96 -10.65
N CYS A 524 -4.53 9.61 -9.82
CA CYS A 524 -5.88 9.28 -10.29
C CYS A 524 -6.48 10.41 -11.14
N ALA A 525 -6.45 11.66 -10.65
CA ALA A 525 -6.98 12.81 -11.36
C ALA A 525 -6.30 13.03 -12.72
N LYS A 526 -4.98 12.87 -12.78
CA LYS A 526 -4.20 12.97 -14.02
C LYS A 526 -4.61 11.90 -15.04
N PHE A 527 -4.72 10.63 -14.63
CA PHE A 527 -5.15 9.56 -15.54
C PHE A 527 -6.57 9.75 -16.04
N LEU A 528 -7.48 10.30 -15.23
CA LEU A 528 -8.81 10.66 -15.69
C LEU A 528 -8.75 11.77 -16.76
N ASP A 529 -7.97 12.83 -16.51
CA ASP A 529 -7.83 14.00 -17.40
C ASP A 529 -7.19 13.61 -18.75
N ASP A 530 -6.08 12.86 -18.71
CA ASP A 530 -5.35 12.42 -19.90
C ASP A 530 -6.19 11.51 -20.82
N ASN A 531 -7.20 10.82 -20.27
CA ASN A 531 -8.04 9.85 -20.99
C ASN A 531 -9.52 10.28 -21.05
N LYS A 532 -9.81 11.56 -20.80
CA LYS A 532 -11.17 12.08 -20.63
C LYS A 532 -12.12 11.71 -21.76
N ASP A 533 -11.74 11.97 -23.01
CA ASP A 533 -12.65 11.83 -24.16
C ASP A 533 -13.12 10.38 -24.36
N GLN A 534 -12.22 9.41 -24.15
CA GLN A 534 -12.55 7.98 -24.21
C GLN A 534 -13.40 7.55 -23.01
N LEU A 535 -13.03 7.99 -21.79
CA LEU A 535 -13.73 7.63 -20.56
C LEU A 535 -15.16 8.14 -20.49
N MET A 536 -15.48 9.25 -21.18
CA MET A 536 -16.85 9.80 -21.27
C MET A 536 -17.85 8.85 -21.96
N ASN A 537 -17.37 7.84 -22.68
CA ASN A 537 -18.22 6.81 -23.29
C ASN A 537 -18.63 5.69 -22.30
N TYR A 538 -18.11 5.71 -21.08
CA TYR A 538 -18.35 4.69 -20.06
C TYR A 538 -19.01 5.28 -18.81
N GLU A 539 -19.75 4.44 -18.09
CA GLU A 539 -20.31 4.83 -16.80
C GLU A 539 -19.24 4.65 -15.70
N ILE A 540 -18.67 5.78 -15.28
CA ILE A 540 -17.63 5.85 -14.25
C ILE A 540 -18.12 6.71 -13.09
N LEU A 541 -17.94 6.19 -11.88
CA LEU A 541 -18.23 6.86 -10.62
C LEU A 541 -16.91 7.15 -9.89
N ILE A 542 -16.77 8.37 -9.41
CA ILE A 542 -15.63 8.85 -8.63
C ILE A 542 -16.11 9.12 -7.22
N ASP A 543 -15.58 8.36 -6.30
CA ASP A 543 -15.83 8.49 -4.88
C ASP A 543 -14.63 9.17 -4.22
N GLY A 544 -14.87 10.14 -3.36
CA GLY A 544 -13.80 10.81 -2.64
C GLY A 544 -14.32 11.81 -1.62
N TRP A 545 -13.39 12.43 -0.91
CA TRP A 545 -13.68 13.40 0.14
C TRP A 545 -12.68 14.54 0.11
N GLN A 546 -13.02 15.67 0.71
CA GLN A 546 -12.18 16.86 0.68
C GLN A 546 -11.30 16.97 1.91
N LEU A 547 -10.03 17.32 1.69
CA LEU A 547 -9.07 17.55 2.77
C LEU A 547 -9.48 18.72 3.67
N SER A 548 -10.22 19.72 3.17
CA SER A 548 -10.75 20.85 3.96
C SER A 548 -11.82 20.47 5.00
N LEU A 549 -12.28 19.21 4.99
CA LEU A 549 -13.05 18.67 6.11
C LEU A 549 -12.18 18.52 7.37
N ILE A 550 -10.86 18.55 7.21
CA ILE A 550 -9.89 18.61 8.29
C ILE A 550 -9.66 20.08 8.66
N PRO A 551 -9.60 20.42 9.96
CA PRO A 551 -9.60 21.81 10.40
C PRO A 551 -8.24 22.48 10.35
N GLU A 552 -8.22 23.73 9.91
CA GLU A 552 -7.01 24.56 9.83
C GLU A 552 -6.59 25.21 11.16
N HIS A 553 -7.41 25.11 12.21
CA HIS A 553 -7.25 25.93 13.43
C HIS A 553 -6.87 25.15 14.69
N LYS A 554 -6.74 23.82 14.59
CA LYS A 554 -6.32 23.00 15.72
C LYS A 554 -4.87 22.58 15.54
N LYS A 555 -4.05 22.95 16.53
CA LYS A 555 -2.60 22.75 16.49
C LYS A 555 -2.20 21.28 16.42
N GLU A 556 -3.07 20.38 16.87
CA GLU A 556 -2.89 18.95 16.69
C GLU A 556 -2.80 18.55 15.22
N TYR A 557 -3.48 19.22 14.29
CA TYR A 557 -3.41 18.88 12.87
C TYR A 557 -2.11 19.36 12.22
N ASP A 558 -1.48 20.42 12.74
CA ASP A 558 -0.15 20.82 12.27
C ASP A 558 0.88 19.72 12.50
N TYR A 559 0.73 18.97 13.60
CA TYR A 559 1.64 17.90 13.99
C TYR A 559 1.18 16.50 13.55
N PHE A 560 -0.11 16.19 13.66
CA PHE A 560 -0.64 14.82 13.55
C PHE A 560 -1.66 14.65 12.43
N LEU A 561 -1.66 15.50 11.39
CA LEU A 561 -2.58 15.40 10.23
C LEU A 561 -2.75 13.97 9.70
N ASN A 562 -1.64 13.24 9.63
CA ASN A 562 -1.50 11.85 9.19
C ASN A 562 -2.08 10.81 10.16
N GLU A 563 -2.64 11.19 11.31
CA GLU A 563 -3.38 10.30 12.22
C GLU A 563 -4.89 10.55 12.15
N PHE A 564 -5.33 11.66 11.56
CA PHE A 564 -6.74 12.04 11.45
C PHE A 564 -7.35 11.56 10.14
N TYR A 565 -7.53 10.23 10.03
CA TYR A 565 -8.30 9.63 8.95
C TYR A 565 -9.74 9.32 9.40
N PRO A 566 -10.76 9.52 8.54
CA PRO A 566 -12.11 9.07 8.85
C PRO A 566 -12.13 7.52 8.96
N ASP A 567 -12.46 6.96 10.14
CA ASP A 567 -12.55 5.48 10.31
C ASP A 567 -13.66 4.82 9.48
N TYR A 568 -14.53 5.61 8.84
CA TYR A 568 -15.63 5.10 8.02
C TYR A 568 -15.93 6.03 6.85
N PRO A 569 -15.13 5.98 5.76
CA PRO A 569 -15.17 6.99 4.72
C PRO A 569 -16.53 7.08 4.01
N LYS A 570 -17.39 6.04 4.04
CA LYS A 570 -18.75 6.06 3.45
C LYS A 570 -19.64 7.24 3.84
N LYS A 571 -19.37 7.92 4.97
CA LYS A 571 -20.17 9.07 5.42
C LYS A 571 -19.72 10.41 4.85
N TYR A 572 -18.47 10.51 4.41
CA TYR A 572 -17.86 11.71 3.84
C TYR A 572 -17.53 11.54 2.36
N ILE A 573 -17.50 10.30 1.87
CA ILE A 573 -17.40 9.99 0.46
C ILE A 573 -18.60 10.60 -0.25
N GLN A 574 -18.28 11.46 -1.20
CA GLN A 574 -19.20 11.93 -2.22
C GLN A 574 -18.96 11.11 -3.47
N GLU A 575 -20.04 10.59 -4.03
CA GLU A 575 -20.04 9.87 -5.29
C GLU A 575 -20.41 10.86 -6.42
N PHE A 576 -19.57 10.91 -7.45
CA PHE A 576 -19.81 11.71 -8.64
C PHE A 576 -19.77 10.82 -9.89
N ARG A 577 -20.76 10.96 -10.76
CA ARG A 577 -20.59 10.51 -12.15
C ARG A 577 -19.48 11.32 -12.80
N LEU A 578 -18.70 10.71 -13.70
CA LEU A 578 -17.53 11.35 -14.33
C LEU A 578 -17.79 12.77 -14.88
N PRO A 579 -18.91 13.09 -15.58
CA PRO A 579 -19.19 14.45 -16.02
C PRO A 579 -19.36 15.43 -14.85
N SER A 580 -20.07 15.03 -13.79
CA SER A 580 -20.26 15.84 -12.59
C SER A 580 -18.96 16.01 -11.79
N TYR A 581 -18.07 15.02 -11.82
CA TYR A 581 -16.73 15.14 -11.23
C TYR A 581 -15.94 16.28 -11.88
N TYR A 582 -15.91 16.33 -13.22
CA TYR A 582 -15.24 17.40 -13.98
C TYR A 582 -15.82 18.79 -13.69
N GLU A 583 -17.13 18.89 -13.51
CA GLU A 583 -17.79 20.15 -13.22
C GLU A 583 -17.54 20.64 -11.77
N LYS A 584 -17.50 19.72 -10.80
CA LYS A 584 -17.63 20.09 -9.37
C LYS A 584 -16.35 19.98 -8.56
N VAL A 585 -15.51 18.97 -8.79
CA VAL A 585 -14.41 18.64 -7.85
C VAL A 585 -13.07 18.31 -8.51
N HIS A 586 -13.01 18.27 -9.85
CA HIS A 586 -11.79 17.94 -10.58
C HIS A 586 -10.59 18.85 -10.27
N ASP A 587 -10.78 20.17 -10.21
CA ASP A 587 -9.67 21.11 -9.93
C ASP A 587 -9.13 20.95 -8.49
N LEU A 588 -10.02 20.60 -7.56
CA LEU A 588 -9.65 20.24 -6.19
C LEU A 588 -8.87 18.93 -6.16
N ALA A 589 -9.24 17.94 -6.98
CA ALA A 589 -8.52 16.67 -7.07
C ALA A 589 -7.11 16.87 -7.66
N LYS A 590 -6.96 17.70 -8.70
CA LYS A 590 -5.66 18.04 -9.31
C LYS A 590 -4.72 18.76 -8.34
N SER A 591 -5.26 19.59 -7.45
CA SER A 591 -4.47 20.27 -6.41
C SER A 591 -4.21 19.40 -5.17
N GLY A 592 -4.82 18.21 -5.07
CA GLY A 592 -4.70 17.33 -3.91
C GLY A 592 -5.62 17.71 -2.73
N GLN A 593 -6.54 18.65 -2.94
CA GLN A 593 -7.54 19.08 -1.96
C GLN A 593 -8.77 18.17 -1.94
N TYR A 594 -9.04 17.44 -3.03
CA TYR A 594 -10.01 16.34 -3.06
C TYR A 594 -9.26 15.01 -3.18
N LEU A 595 -9.49 14.11 -2.25
CA LEU A 595 -8.85 12.81 -2.14
C LEU A 595 -9.78 11.76 -2.74
N ILE A 596 -9.42 11.29 -3.94
CA ILE A 596 -10.12 10.21 -4.64
C ILE A 596 -9.92 8.93 -3.82
N TYR A 597 -11.03 8.45 -3.28
CA TYR A 597 -11.13 7.23 -2.49
C TYR A 597 -11.32 6.01 -3.39
N GLU A 598 -12.22 6.07 -4.36
CA GLU A 598 -12.55 4.93 -5.22
C GLU A 598 -12.91 5.43 -6.62
N ILE A 599 -12.54 4.65 -7.62
CA ILE A 599 -13.00 4.83 -9.00
C ILE A 599 -13.73 3.55 -9.36
N THR A 600 -15.04 3.65 -9.57
CA THR A 600 -15.88 2.53 -10.01
C THR A 600 -16.14 2.66 -11.49
N TRP A 601 -15.67 1.67 -12.25
CA TRP A 601 -16.05 1.45 -13.64
C TRP A 601 -17.21 0.48 -13.69
N VAL A 602 -18.34 0.91 -14.23
CA VAL A 602 -19.50 0.06 -14.42
C VAL A 602 -19.42 -0.63 -15.77
N SER A 603 -19.24 -1.96 -15.76
CA SER A 603 -19.12 -2.77 -16.98
C SER A 603 -20.45 -3.35 -17.45
N ALA A 604 -21.43 -3.45 -16.56
CA ALA A 604 -22.80 -3.82 -16.90
C ALA A 604 -23.77 -3.18 -15.91
N LEU A 605 -24.58 -2.22 -16.37
CA LEU A 605 -25.80 -1.77 -15.72
C LEU A 605 -26.90 -1.72 -16.79
N ASN A 606 -28.11 -2.19 -16.47
CA ASN A 606 -29.30 -1.82 -17.23
C ASN A 606 -30.37 -1.27 -16.28
N PRO A 607 -30.28 0.01 -15.87
CA PRO A 607 -31.25 0.66 -15.00
C PRO A 607 -32.48 1.16 -15.78
N THR A 608 -32.39 1.25 -17.11
CA THR A 608 -33.42 1.79 -17.99
C THR A 608 -34.40 0.74 -18.52
N ASP A 609 -34.13 -0.54 -18.32
CA ASP A 609 -35.13 -1.55 -18.64
C ASP A 609 -36.27 -1.50 -17.61
N SER A 610 -37.47 -1.18 -18.09
CA SER A 610 -38.75 -1.17 -17.37
C SER A 610 -39.00 -2.40 -16.47
N VAL A 611 -38.21 -3.45 -16.65
CA VAL A 611 -38.14 -4.68 -15.88
C VAL A 611 -37.70 -4.44 -14.42
N TYR A 612 -36.75 -3.54 -14.12
CA TYR A 612 -36.32 -3.30 -12.73
C TYR A 612 -37.38 -2.52 -11.93
N SER A 613 -38.04 -1.54 -12.55
CA SER A 613 -39.20 -0.88 -11.96
C SER A 613 -40.36 -1.87 -11.76
N ASN A 614 -40.55 -2.82 -12.67
CA ASN A 614 -41.58 -3.85 -12.54
C ASN A 614 -41.24 -4.88 -11.47
N ALA A 615 -39.98 -5.29 -11.30
CA ALA A 615 -39.56 -6.18 -10.22
C ALA A 615 -39.64 -5.48 -8.85
N ARG A 616 -39.22 -4.22 -8.76
CA ARG A 616 -39.36 -3.40 -7.55
C ARG A 616 -40.82 -3.18 -7.19
N LYS A 617 -41.66 -2.83 -8.18
CA LYS A 617 -43.10 -2.67 -8.03
C LYS A 617 -43.80 -3.99 -7.68
N MET A 618 -43.34 -5.12 -8.23
CA MET A 618 -43.85 -6.45 -7.86
C MET A 618 -43.42 -6.84 -6.44
N ILE A 619 -42.23 -6.46 -5.99
CA ILE A 619 -41.77 -6.64 -4.60
C ILE A 619 -42.57 -5.73 -3.64
N ASP A 620 -42.80 -4.47 -4.01
CA ASP A 620 -43.59 -3.51 -3.24
C ASP A 620 -45.08 -3.94 -3.17
N GLU A 621 -45.64 -4.45 -4.28
CA GLU A 621 -46.97 -5.06 -4.33
C GLU A 621 -47.01 -6.35 -3.48
N CYS A 622 -46.02 -7.25 -3.57
CA CYS A 622 -45.92 -8.44 -2.70
C CYS A 622 -45.85 -8.10 -1.21
N GLN A 623 -45.28 -6.95 -0.83
CA GLN A 623 -45.20 -6.47 0.55
C GLN A 623 -46.54 -5.91 1.05
N GLU A 624 -47.40 -5.38 0.18
CA GLU A 624 -48.72 -4.87 0.56
C GLU A 624 -49.82 -5.95 0.63
N ILE A 625 -49.79 -6.96 -0.25
CA ILE A 625 -50.88 -7.96 -0.38
C ILE A 625 -50.52 -9.39 0.03
N GLY A 626 -49.25 -9.65 0.40
CA GLY A 626 -48.76 -10.98 0.80
C GLY A 626 -48.34 -11.86 -0.38
N PHE A 627 -47.23 -12.59 -0.21
CA PHE A 627 -46.59 -13.38 -1.27
C PHE A 627 -47.47 -14.48 -1.89
N GLU A 628 -48.48 -14.99 -1.17
CA GLU A 628 -49.33 -16.10 -1.64
C GLU A 628 -50.37 -15.67 -2.70
N THR A 629 -50.68 -14.38 -2.78
CA THR A 629 -51.71 -13.79 -3.67
C THR A 629 -51.12 -13.07 -4.88
N ALA A 630 -49.84 -12.68 -4.82
CA ALA A 630 -49.19 -11.86 -5.84
C ALA A 630 -48.59 -12.64 -7.02
N ILE A 631 -48.47 -13.97 -6.95
CA ILE A 631 -48.02 -14.80 -8.08
C ILE A 631 -49.25 -15.18 -8.93
N PRO A 632 -49.42 -14.66 -10.16
CA PRO A 632 -50.44 -15.17 -11.05
C PRO A 632 -50.12 -16.63 -11.34
N ARG A 633 -51.09 -17.53 -11.13
CA ARG A 633 -50.98 -19.00 -11.32
C ARG A 633 -50.60 -19.47 -12.74
N ASN A 634 -50.15 -18.59 -13.63
CA ASN A 634 -49.72 -18.88 -14.99
C ASN A 634 -48.47 -18.06 -15.40
N SER A 635 -47.40 -18.04 -14.61
CA SER A 635 -46.11 -17.47 -15.04
C SER A 635 -45.34 -18.46 -15.92
N LYS A 636 -45.77 -18.63 -17.17
CA LYS A 636 -44.95 -19.29 -18.20
C LYS A 636 -43.83 -18.42 -18.75
N GLU A 637 -43.76 -17.14 -18.39
CA GLU A 637 -42.68 -16.24 -18.78
C GLU A 637 -42.36 -15.30 -17.61
N LEU A 638 -41.25 -15.58 -16.91
CA LEU A 638 -40.54 -14.53 -16.17
C LEU A 638 -39.87 -13.66 -17.23
N PRO A 639 -40.26 -12.39 -17.44
CA PRO A 639 -39.63 -11.55 -18.45
C PRO A 639 -38.38 -10.94 -17.83
N VAL A 640 -37.33 -11.74 -17.67
CA VAL A 640 -36.00 -11.22 -17.32
C VAL A 640 -35.04 -11.64 -18.41
N VAL A 641 -35.14 -10.98 -19.56
CA VAL A 641 -34.02 -10.92 -20.50
C VAL A 641 -33.16 -9.74 -20.08
N ILE A 642 -32.26 -9.96 -19.12
CA ILE A 642 -31.09 -9.09 -18.98
C ILE A 642 -30.06 -9.65 -19.96
N SER A 643 -30.13 -9.21 -21.22
CA SER A 643 -29.06 -9.48 -22.17
C SER A 643 -27.90 -8.55 -21.83
N SER A 644 -27.05 -8.93 -20.86
CA SER A 644 -25.67 -8.41 -20.86
C SER A 644 -25.07 -8.83 -22.19
N ARG A 645 -24.60 -7.90 -23.01
CA ARG A 645 -23.75 -8.23 -24.17
C ARG A 645 -22.41 -8.68 -23.57
N PRO A 646 -22.13 -10.00 -23.47
CA PRO A 646 -21.00 -10.50 -22.68
C PRO A 646 -19.68 -9.89 -23.16
N ASP A 647 -19.54 -9.73 -24.46
CA ASP A 647 -18.37 -9.17 -25.11
C ASP A 647 -18.12 -7.71 -24.69
N GLU A 648 -19.17 -6.90 -24.54
CA GLU A 648 -19.05 -5.51 -24.04
C GLU A 648 -18.66 -5.46 -22.57
N VAL A 649 -19.13 -6.42 -21.76
CA VAL A 649 -18.74 -6.53 -20.34
C VAL A 649 -17.25 -6.87 -20.24
N VAL A 650 -16.80 -7.89 -20.98
CA VAL A 650 -15.40 -8.32 -21.02
C VAL A 650 -14.51 -7.16 -21.48
N LYS A 651 -14.87 -6.50 -22.59
CA LYS A 651 -14.18 -5.31 -23.11
C LYS A 651 -14.08 -4.20 -22.06
N SER A 652 -15.18 -3.87 -21.40
CA SER A 652 -15.17 -2.84 -20.34
C SER A 652 -14.28 -3.25 -19.17
N GLN A 653 -14.32 -4.51 -18.75
CA GLN A 653 -13.48 -5.00 -17.66
C GLN A 653 -12.00 -4.97 -18.03
N GLN A 654 -11.63 -5.35 -19.26
CA GLN A 654 -10.26 -5.24 -19.76
C GLN A 654 -9.73 -3.80 -19.64
N LEU A 655 -10.47 -2.82 -20.18
CA LEU A 655 -10.05 -1.41 -20.15
C LEU A 655 -9.93 -0.89 -18.70
N ALA A 656 -10.88 -1.24 -17.84
CA ALA A 656 -10.84 -0.87 -16.43
C ALA A 656 -9.61 -1.47 -15.71
N LEU A 657 -9.32 -2.75 -15.94
CA LEU A 657 -8.14 -3.43 -15.38
C LEU A 657 -6.83 -2.78 -15.85
N LYS A 658 -6.74 -2.38 -17.12
CA LYS A 658 -5.56 -1.68 -17.68
C LYS A 658 -5.40 -0.27 -17.11
N LEU A 659 -6.48 0.48 -16.93
CA LEU A 659 -6.43 1.81 -16.31
C LEU A 659 -5.97 1.70 -14.85
N PHE A 660 -6.61 0.84 -14.06
CA PHE A 660 -6.33 0.74 -12.63
C PHE A 660 -4.98 0.10 -12.30
N SER A 661 -4.48 -0.82 -13.14
CA SER A 661 -3.11 -1.32 -13.03
C SER A 661 -2.08 -0.24 -13.32
N SER A 662 -2.34 0.65 -14.29
CA SER A 662 -1.47 1.80 -14.60
C SER A 662 -1.41 2.80 -13.46
N ILE A 663 -2.55 3.14 -12.85
CA ILE A 663 -2.64 3.98 -11.64
C ILE A 663 -1.85 3.33 -10.49
N THR A 664 -2.11 2.04 -10.22
CA THR A 664 -1.43 1.28 -9.15
C THR A 664 0.09 1.26 -9.36
N SER A 665 0.53 1.10 -10.60
CA SER A 665 1.94 1.07 -10.98
C SER A 665 2.63 2.42 -10.70
N LYS A 666 1.98 3.55 -11.01
CA LYS A 666 2.50 4.90 -10.73
C LYS A 666 2.57 5.23 -9.24
N ILE A 667 1.56 4.82 -8.47
CA ILE A 667 1.57 4.99 -7.02
C ILE A 667 2.67 4.13 -6.39
N THR A 668 2.88 2.93 -6.91
CA THR A 668 3.97 2.04 -6.47
C THR A 668 5.34 2.68 -6.76
N ASP A 669 5.52 3.30 -7.92
CA ASP A 669 6.76 4.00 -8.25
C ASP A 669 7.00 5.21 -7.32
N TYR A 670 5.96 5.99 -7.02
CA TYR A 670 6.05 7.06 -6.02
C TYR A 670 6.45 6.52 -4.64
N ALA A 671 5.88 5.40 -4.21
CA ALA A 671 6.29 4.78 -2.95
C ALA A 671 7.75 4.30 -2.96
N ILE A 672 8.23 3.73 -4.07
CA ILE A 672 9.65 3.36 -4.23
C ILE A 672 10.53 4.61 -4.14
N GLU A 673 10.15 5.69 -4.82
CA GLU A 673 10.86 6.97 -4.81
C GLU A 673 10.98 7.54 -3.39
N GLN A 674 9.90 7.44 -2.60
CA GLN A 674 9.83 7.95 -1.23
C GLN A 674 10.31 6.95 -0.17
N GLY A 675 10.77 5.76 -0.55
CA GLY A 675 11.18 4.70 0.39
C GLY A 675 10.04 4.14 1.25
N LEU A 676 8.79 4.31 0.83
CA LEU A 676 7.60 3.86 1.57
C LEU A 676 7.34 2.38 1.31
N SER A 677 7.20 1.59 2.37
CA SER A 677 6.75 0.20 2.26
C SER A 677 5.87 -0.24 3.42
N GLU A 678 4.96 -1.18 3.15
CA GLU A 678 4.10 -1.81 4.16
C GLU A 678 4.95 -2.54 5.21
N LYS A 679 6.00 -3.24 4.79
CA LYS A 679 6.92 -3.95 5.69
C LYS A 679 7.62 -2.99 6.65
N GLU A 680 8.15 -1.89 6.13
CA GLU A 680 8.84 -0.88 6.94
C GLU A 680 7.87 -0.15 7.87
N ALA A 681 6.65 0.17 7.42
CA ALA A 681 5.62 0.75 8.30
C ALA A 681 5.27 -0.19 9.47
N LEU A 682 5.07 -1.49 9.20
CA LEU A 682 4.84 -2.49 10.24
C LEU A 682 6.01 -2.61 11.22
N LEU A 683 7.23 -2.39 10.73
CA LEU A 683 8.42 -2.38 11.56
C LEU A 683 8.46 -1.14 12.47
N VAL A 684 8.24 0.05 11.92
CA VAL A 684 8.15 1.30 12.69
C VAL A 684 7.04 1.19 13.76
N GLU A 685 5.91 0.59 13.42
CA GLU A 685 4.82 0.33 14.36
C GLU A 685 5.27 -0.55 15.53
N ARG A 686 6.02 -1.62 15.25
CA ARG A 686 6.52 -2.51 16.30
C ARG A 686 7.53 -1.80 17.21
N GLN A 687 8.47 -1.06 16.61
CA GLN A 687 9.45 -0.24 17.35
C GLN A 687 8.74 0.73 18.29
N TYR A 688 7.67 1.35 17.83
CA TYR A 688 6.84 2.23 18.65
C TYR A 688 6.22 1.47 19.83
N ILE A 689 5.62 0.30 19.61
CA ILE A 689 5.00 -0.51 20.67
C ILE A 689 6.01 -0.88 21.76
N GLU A 690 7.23 -1.26 21.38
CA GLU A 690 8.31 -1.58 22.32
C GLU A 690 8.78 -0.35 23.11
N ALA A 691 8.94 0.79 22.44
CA ALA A 691 9.34 2.05 23.06
C ALA A 691 8.23 2.70 23.89
N LYS A 692 6.95 2.33 23.66
CA LYS A 692 5.76 2.99 24.24
C LYS A 692 5.83 3.17 25.74
N GLY A 693 6.32 2.16 26.49
CA GLY A 693 6.43 2.24 27.94
C GLY A 693 7.37 3.36 28.42
N GLY A 694 8.54 3.48 27.78
CA GLY A 694 9.51 4.54 28.06
C GLY A 694 9.00 5.92 27.63
N LEU A 695 8.43 6.00 26.42
CA LEU A 695 7.83 7.23 25.89
C LEU A 695 6.67 7.72 26.77
N THR A 696 5.81 6.83 27.25
CA THR A 696 4.71 7.17 28.16
C THR A 696 5.25 7.83 29.43
N LYS A 697 6.34 7.31 30.00
CA LYS A 697 6.99 7.91 31.18
C LYS A 697 7.59 9.28 30.87
N LEU A 698 8.25 9.40 29.72
CA LEU A 698 8.84 10.65 29.24
C LEU A 698 7.78 11.75 29.09
N VAL A 699 6.67 11.44 28.41
CA VAL A 699 5.55 12.37 28.22
C VAL A 699 4.83 12.66 29.55
N LYS A 700 4.67 11.68 30.45
CA LYS A 700 4.14 11.90 31.81
C LYS A 700 4.95 12.97 32.56
N ASN A 701 6.27 12.84 32.59
CA ASN A 701 7.14 13.82 33.22
C ASN A 701 6.97 15.19 32.57
N LYS A 702 6.83 15.24 31.24
CA LYS A 702 6.62 16.52 30.54
C LYS A 702 5.30 17.17 30.91
N ILE A 703 4.23 16.40 31.08
CA ILE A 703 2.94 16.89 31.57
C ILE A 703 3.11 17.46 32.98
N ASP A 704 3.76 16.73 33.89
CA ASP A 704 4.01 17.19 35.26
C ASP A 704 4.81 18.52 35.31
N GLU A 705 5.76 18.72 34.40
CA GLU A 705 6.54 19.97 34.29
C GLU A 705 5.70 21.18 33.88
N VAL A 706 4.68 20.99 33.05
CA VAL A 706 3.85 22.10 32.52
C VAL A 706 2.61 22.37 33.35
N ILE A 707 2.33 21.55 34.37
CA ILE A 707 1.23 21.77 35.31
C ILE A 707 1.59 22.91 36.27
N VAL A 708 0.70 23.91 36.33
CA VAL A 708 0.73 25.01 37.30
C VAL A 708 -0.67 25.11 37.90
N ASP A 709 -0.79 25.04 39.23
CA ASP A 709 -2.07 25.14 39.95
C ASP A 709 -3.17 24.15 39.48
N ASN A 710 -2.78 22.92 39.16
CA ASN A 710 -3.63 21.87 38.55
C ASN A 710 -4.12 22.17 37.12
N GLU A 711 -3.47 23.09 36.42
CA GLU A 711 -3.81 23.46 35.05
C GLU A 711 -2.60 23.36 34.12
N VAL A 712 -2.85 23.02 32.85
CA VAL A 712 -1.89 23.14 31.76
C VAL A 712 -2.40 24.24 30.83
N GLY A 713 -1.80 25.44 30.93
CA GLY A 713 -2.19 26.60 30.10
C GLY A 713 -1.94 26.37 28.61
N ALA A 714 -2.54 27.21 27.75
CA ALA A 714 -2.53 27.04 26.29
C ALA A 714 -1.11 26.93 25.70
N ASP A 715 -0.20 27.84 26.07
CA ASP A 715 1.21 27.78 25.63
C ASP A 715 1.92 26.49 26.10
N GLY A 716 1.58 26.02 27.31
CA GLY A 716 2.10 24.78 27.88
C GLY A 716 1.58 23.55 27.14
N TYR A 717 0.30 23.55 26.77
CA TYR A 717 -0.32 22.49 25.97
C TYR A 717 0.25 22.45 24.55
N ASP A 718 0.46 23.61 23.94
CA ASP A 718 1.09 23.73 22.62
C ASP A 718 2.53 23.18 22.62
N ALA A 719 3.32 23.55 23.63
CA ALA A 719 4.66 23.00 23.81
C ALA A 719 4.63 21.49 24.09
N LEU A 720 3.60 21.00 24.78
CA LEU A 720 3.38 19.58 25.04
C LEU A 720 3.03 18.81 23.76
N LEU A 721 2.16 19.32 22.89
CA LEU A 721 1.86 18.69 21.60
C LEU A 721 3.09 18.61 20.70
N GLN A 722 3.86 19.70 20.62
CA GLN A 722 5.11 19.70 19.88
C GLN A 722 6.09 18.66 20.45
N PHE A 723 6.22 18.60 21.78
CA PHE A 723 7.06 17.61 22.44
C PHE A 723 6.60 16.17 22.15
N VAL A 724 5.30 15.89 22.22
CA VAL A 724 4.71 14.59 21.88
C VAL A 724 5.05 14.20 20.44
N TYR A 725 4.89 15.14 19.50
CA TYR A 725 5.20 14.93 18.10
C TYR A 725 6.69 14.66 17.87
N GLU A 726 7.58 15.50 18.40
CA GLU A 726 9.04 15.39 18.25
C GLU A 726 9.61 14.11 18.86
N ASN A 727 8.92 13.52 19.86
CA ASN A 727 9.33 12.27 20.49
C ASN A 727 8.64 11.03 19.89
N ASP A 728 8.03 11.15 18.71
CA ASP A 728 7.32 10.06 18.03
C ASP A 728 6.23 9.39 18.89
N PHE A 729 5.64 10.13 19.84
CA PHE A 729 4.55 9.62 20.67
C PHE A 729 3.22 9.81 19.93
N LYS A 730 2.48 8.71 19.74
CA LYS A 730 1.24 8.76 18.96
C LYS A 730 0.19 9.62 19.63
N PHE A 731 -0.55 10.38 18.83
CA PHE A 731 -1.56 11.29 19.35
C PHE A 731 -2.66 10.55 20.13
N ASN A 732 -3.11 9.40 19.65
CA ASN A 732 -4.12 8.60 20.36
C ASN A 732 -3.65 8.11 21.74
N ASP A 733 -2.37 7.78 21.89
CA ASP A 733 -1.80 7.38 23.18
C ASP A 733 -1.63 8.58 24.11
N PHE A 734 -1.29 9.76 23.55
CA PHE A 734 -1.34 11.01 24.29
C PHE A 734 -2.74 11.34 24.81
N LEU A 735 -3.79 11.10 24.02
CA LEU A 735 -5.18 11.30 24.46
C LEU A 735 -5.58 10.37 25.61
N GLU A 736 -5.13 9.11 25.61
CA GLU A 736 -5.33 8.20 26.74
C GLU A 736 -4.63 8.72 28.00
N LEU A 737 -3.41 9.23 27.84
CA LEU A 737 -2.64 9.79 28.93
C LEU A 737 -3.27 11.07 29.50
N LYS A 738 -3.71 11.99 28.62
CA LYS A 738 -4.43 13.20 28.98
C LYS A 738 -5.66 12.88 29.84
N LYS A 739 -6.46 11.88 29.44
CA LYS A 739 -7.63 11.41 30.21
C LYS A 739 -7.25 10.91 31.62
N GLU A 740 -6.09 10.28 31.79
CA GLU A 740 -5.60 9.86 33.11
C GLU A 740 -5.38 11.07 34.04
N PHE A 741 -4.79 12.15 33.53
CA PHE A 741 -4.55 13.38 34.29
C PHE A 741 -5.84 14.17 34.54
N GLU A 742 -6.74 14.23 33.56
CA GLU A 742 -8.08 14.80 33.75
C GLU A 742 -8.84 14.08 34.87
N GLY A 743 -8.72 12.75 34.96
CA GLY A 743 -9.28 11.95 36.05
C GLY A 743 -8.70 12.25 37.44
N LYS A 744 -7.56 12.93 37.52
CA LYS A 744 -6.93 13.42 38.77
C LYS A 744 -7.30 14.89 39.07
N GLY A 745 -8.14 15.51 38.25
CA GLY A 745 -8.56 16.90 38.41
C GLY A 745 -7.64 17.92 37.74
N ILE A 746 -6.75 17.49 36.83
CA ILE A 746 -5.94 18.41 36.02
C ILE A 746 -6.76 18.93 34.84
N VAL A 747 -6.74 20.24 34.60
CA VAL A 747 -7.43 20.87 33.47
C VAL A 747 -6.44 21.23 32.37
N PHE A 748 -6.71 20.84 31.13
CA PHE A 748 -5.90 21.22 29.98
C PHE A 748 -6.60 22.32 29.20
N HIS A 749 -5.92 23.46 29.01
CA HIS A 749 -6.35 24.55 28.16
C HIS A 749 -6.02 24.26 26.69
N ASP A 750 -6.55 23.14 26.18
CA ASP A 750 -6.32 22.61 24.83
C ASP A 750 -7.19 23.27 23.73
N GLY A 751 -7.73 24.44 24.04
CA GLY A 751 -8.71 25.13 23.21
C GLY A 751 -10.08 24.44 23.13
N SER A 752 -10.37 23.43 23.96
CA SER A 752 -11.71 22.84 24.04
C SER A 752 -12.72 23.80 24.63
N PHE A 753 -13.94 23.74 24.09
CA PHE A 753 -15.05 24.56 24.57
C PHE A 753 -15.61 24.04 25.90
N VAL A 754 -16.08 24.97 26.73
CA VAL A 754 -16.63 24.71 28.05
C VAL A 754 -18.07 25.21 28.16
N ASN A 755 -18.81 24.66 29.12
CA ASN A 755 -20.16 25.12 29.51
C ASN A 755 -20.23 25.63 30.96
N GLU A 756 -19.08 25.78 31.61
CA GLU A 756 -18.97 26.25 32.99
C GLU A 756 -18.39 27.68 33.01
N VAL A 757 -19.27 28.67 33.15
CA VAL A 757 -18.91 30.07 33.42
C VAL A 757 -19.75 30.60 34.57
N ASN A 758 -19.25 31.62 35.29
CA ASN A 758 -19.95 32.18 36.44
C ASN A 758 -21.17 33.03 36.01
N GLU A 759 -22.05 33.35 36.98
CA GLU A 759 -23.28 34.11 36.70
C GLU A 759 -23.01 35.51 36.11
N ASN A 760 -21.94 36.19 36.54
CA ASN A 760 -21.57 37.51 36.03
C ASN A 760 -21.17 37.45 34.55
N ASP A 761 -20.48 36.39 34.14
CA ASP A 761 -20.09 36.18 32.74
C ASP A 761 -21.31 35.90 31.86
N ILE A 762 -22.26 35.11 32.36
CA ILE A 762 -23.54 34.89 31.67
C ILE A 762 -24.30 36.21 31.50
N GLU A 763 -24.36 37.03 32.55
CA GLU A 763 -24.98 38.36 32.48
C GLU A 763 -24.27 39.27 31.48
N TRP A 764 -22.93 39.24 31.41
CA TRP A 764 -22.17 39.98 30.43
C TRP A 764 -22.46 39.54 28.99
N LEU A 765 -22.56 38.23 28.74
CA LEU A 765 -22.92 37.68 27.42
C LEU A 765 -24.35 38.06 27.01
N ASP A 766 -25.28 38.05 27.97
CA ASP A 766 -26.66 38.50 27.77
C ASP A 766 -26.69 39.96 27.32
N ILE A 767 -25.98 40.85 28.02
CA ILE A 767 -25.91 42.28 27.66
C ILE A 767 -25.37 42.46 26.24
N CYS A 768 -24.36 41.69 25.86
CA CYS A 768 -23.79 41.77 24.51
C CYS A 768 -24.79 41.33 23.44
N LEU A 769 -25.42 40.17 23.59
CA LEU A 769 -26.40 39.69 22.61
C LEU A 769 -27.67 40.54 22.58
N ASP A 770 -28.18 41.01 23.72
CA ASP A 770 -29.37 41.84 23.79
C ASP A 770 -29.14 43.19 23.12
N LYS A 771 -27.98 43.81 23.34
CA LYS A 771 -27.59 45.04 22.63
C LYS A 771 -27.56 44.79 21.11
N PHE A 772 -26.92 43.71 20.67
CA PHE A 772 -26.83 43.35 19.26
C PHE A 772 -28.20 43.09 18.62
N VAL A 773 -29.06 42.33 19.30
CA VAL A 773 -30.44 42.05 18.85
C VAL A 773 -31.25 43.34 18.76
N ASN A 774 -31.19 44.21 19.76
CA ASN A 774 -31.91 45.49 19.75
C ASN A 774 -31.46 46.40 18.59
N GLN A 775 -30.17 46.37 18.25
CA GLN A 775 -29.62 47.19 17.17
C GLN A 775 -29.96 46.66 15.77
N TYR A 776 -30.03 45.34 15.59
CA TYR A 776 -30.19 44.69 14.28
C TYR A 776 -31.47 43.84 14.14
N GLN A 777 -32.48 44.11 14.98
CA GLN A 777 -33.70 43.30 15.08
C GLN A 777 -34.37 43.01 13.72
N GLU A 778 -34.40 44.01 12.83
CA GLU A 778 -35.03 43.90 11.50
C GLU A 778 -34.31 42.96 10.53
N ARG A 779 -33.04 42.62 10.79
CA ARG A 779 -32.24 41.74 9.92
C ARG A 779 -32.44 40.25 10.21
N PHE A 780 -32.96 39.92 11.39
CA PHE A 780 -33.15 38.52 11.77
C PHE A 780 -34.39 37.90 11.12
N THR A 781 -34.23 36.71 10.53
CA THR A 781 -35.37 35.88 10.07
C THR A 781 -35.63 34.75 11.06
N GLY A 782 -36.87 34.63 11.55
CA GLY A 782 -37.30 33.50 12.40
C GLY A 782 -36.56 33.39 13.74
N LEU A 783 -36.15 34.52 14.32
CA LEU A 783 -35.45 34.58 15.60
C LEU A 783 -36.33 34.03 16.72
N THR A 784 -35.78 33.10 17.50
CA THR A 784 -36.34 32.62 18.75
C THR A 784 -35.30 32.80 19.85
N ASP A 785 -35.58 33.63 20.83
CA ASP A 785 -34.55 34.07 21.77
C ASP A 785 -35.12 34.41 23.15
N ASP A 786 -34.51 33.82 24.19
CA ASP A 786 -34.71 34.15 25.61
C ASP A 786 -33.54 33.60 26.44
N LYS A 787 -33.32 34.20 27.62
CA LYS A 787 -32.21 33.85 28.53
C LYS A 787 -32.17 32.38 28.92
N GLU A 788 -33.32 31.78 29.25
CA GLU A 788 -33.37 30.37 29.66
C GLU A 788 -32.95 29.43 28.52
N LYS A 789 -33.35 29.73 27.28
CA LYS A 789 -32.92 28.99 26.10
C LYS A 789 -31.43 29.15 25.82
N ARG A 790 -30.88 30.36 25.89
CA ARG A 790 -29.43 30.59 25.68
C ARG A 790 -28.59 29.78 26.68
N VAL A 791 -28.97 29.81 27.97
CA VAL A 791 -28.31 29.03 29.03
C VAL A 791 -28.45 27.53 28.77
N LYS A 792 -29.64 27.07 28.38
CA LYS A 792 -29.87 25.66 28.07
C LYS A 792 -29.04 25.18 26.87
N GLU A 793 -28.89 25.99 25.82
CA GLU A 793 -28.01 25.65 24.70
C GLU A 793 -26.54 25.64 25.11
N PHE A 794 -26.11 26.57 25.97
CA PHE A 794 -24.75 26.59 26.49
C PHE A 794 -24.43 25.31 27.26
N GLN A 795 -25.34 24.88 28.15
CA GLN A 795 -25.21 23.64 28.91
C GLN A 795 -25.19 22.39 28.03
N ASN A 796 -26.04 22.32 27.00
CA ASN A 796 -26.22 21.11 26.18
C ASN A 796 -25.29 21.01 24.96
N SER A 797 -24.85 22.15 24.43
CA SER A 797 -24.21 22.31 23.12
C SER A 797 -22.92 23.14 23.18
N LEU A 798 -22.45 23.54 24.37
CA LEU A 798 -21.19 24.30 24.57
C LEU A 798 -21.14 25.62 23.77
N HIS A 799 -22.29 26.27 23.59
CA HIS A 799 -22.36 27.59 22.98
C HIS A 799 -23.51 28.43 23.53
N TYR A 800 -23.26 29.72 23.71
CA TYR A 800 -24.25 30.68 24.19
C TYR A 800 -24.75 31.48 23.00
N SER A 801 -25.96 31.21 22.50
CA SER A 801 -26.36 31.68 21.17
C SER A 801 -27.84 32.04 21.00
N LEU A 802 -28.06 32.89 20.01
CA LEU A 802 -29.34 33.22 19.41
C LEU A 802 -29.73 32.14 18.41
N LYS A 803 -30.99 31.70 18.42
CA LYS A 803 -31.50 30.71 17.46
C LYS A 803 -32.32 31.37 16.37
N MET A 804 -31.90 31.18 15.13
CA MET A 804 -32.57 31.64 13.91
C MET A 804 -33.11 30.44 13.14
N ARG A 805 -34.23 30.63 12.43
CA ARG A 805 -34.86 29.55 11.68
C ARG A 805 -35.42 30.00 10.33
N THR A 806 -35.21 29.17 9.33
CA THR A 806 -35.93 29.22 8.04
C THR A 806 -36.76 27.94 7.89
N ASP A 807 -37.46 27.82 6.76
CA ASP A 807 -38.24 26.62 6.46
C ASP A 807 -37.36 25.36 6.41
N ASP A 808 -36.12 25.52 5.94
CA ASP A 808 -35.21 24.40 5.63
C ASP A 808 -34.02 24.26 6.59
N MET A 809 -33.62 25.33 7.29
CA MET A 809 -32.38 25.37 8.08
C MET A 809 -32.59 26.02 9.46
N THR A 810 -31.74 25.63 10.40
CA THR A 810 -31.64 26.29 11.71
C THR A 810 -30.25 26.88 11.84
N ALA A 811 -30.11 28.12 12.27
CA ALA A 811 -28.81 28.74 12.50
C ALA A 811 -28.70 29.22 13.94
N TYR A 812 -27.47 29.24 14.46
CA TYR A 812 -27.13 29.70 15.79
C TYR A 812 -26.03 30.74 15.65
N LEU A 813 -26.26 31.93 16.19
CA LEU A 813 -25.29 33.02 16.20
C LEU A 813 -24.98 33.36 17.66
N GLY A 814 -23.71 33.30 18.05
CA GLY A 814 -23.35 33.59 19.42
C GLY A 814 -21.91 33.27 19.72
N PHE A 815 -21.68 32.64 20.86
CA PHE A 815 -20.34 32.52 21.42
C PHE A 815 -20.03 31.09 21.84
N ARG A 816 -18.78 30.68 21.65
CA ARG A 816 -18.14 29.58 22.37
C ARG A 816 -17.07 30.14 23.28
N ILE A 817 -16.83 29.42 24.36
CA ILE A 817 -15.94 29.84 25.44
C ILE A 817 -15.01 28.68 25.76
N THR A 818 -13.74 28.98 25.97
CA THR A 818 -12.68 28.04 26.33
C THR A 818 -12.24 28.27 27.78
N TYR A 819 -11.47 27.34 28.37
CA TYR A 819 -10.99 27.44 29.75
C TYR A 819 -10.13 28.69 30.03
N ASP A 820 -9.40 29.16 29.03
CA ASP A 820 -8.59 30.39 29.07
C ASP A 820 -9.42 31.68 28.96
N ARG A 821 -10.76 31.56 29.02
CA ARG A 821 -11.73 32.66 28.91
C ARG A 821 -11.66 33.41 27.57
N CYS A 822 -11.05 32.82 26.55
CA CYS A 822 -11.21 33.30 25.18
C CYS A 822 -12.65 33.12 24.69
N ILE A 823 -13.11 34.06 23.87
CA ILE A 823 -14.41 33.99 23.20
C ILE A 823 -14.20 33.78 21.71
N PHE A 824 -14.90 32.79 21.17
CA PHE A 824 -15.09 32.63 19.74
C PHE A 824 -16.51 33.02 19.40
N ALA A 825 -16.68 34.11 18.65
CA ALA A 825 -17.94 34.39 18.00
C ALA A 825 -18.16 33.31 16.92
N MET A 826 -19.35 32.74 16.87
CA MET A 826 -19.66 31.63 15.97
C MET A 826 -20.98 31.86 15.24
N LEU A 827 -21.00 31.42 13.98
CA LEU A 827 -22.21 31.15 13.24
C LEU A 827 -22.23 29.66 12.90
N ARG A 828 -23.21 28.94 13.45
CA ARG A 828 -23.44 27.53 13.17
C ARG A 828 -24.73 27.35 12.41
N ILE A 829 -24.69 26.60 11.31
CA ILE A 829 -25.87 26.27 10.51
C ILE A 829 -26.09 24.76 10.63
N GLU A 830 -27.30 24.36 11.04
CA GLU A 830 -27.77 22.99 11.13
C GLU A 830 -28.75 22.68 9.98
N GLY A 831 -28.45 21.61 9.25
CA GLY A 831 -29.31 21.00 8.23
C GLY A 831 -29.98 19.71 8.74
N HIS A 832 -31.05 19.30 8.08
CA HIS A 832 -31.75 18.06 8.39
C HIS A 832 -31.05 16.87 7.74
N TRP A 833 -30.53 15.94 8.54
CA TRP A 833 -29.75 14.79 8.05
C TRP A 833 -30.49 13.86 7.07
N LYS A 834 -31.84 13.86 7.07
CA LYS A 834 -32.65 13.14 6.07
C LYS A 834 -32.82 13.87 4.74
N ASN A 835 -32.24 15.04 4.56
CA ASN A 835 -32.24 15.77 3.30
C ASN A 835 -30.83 15.67 2.68
N PRO A 836 -30.60 14.71 1.75
CA PRO A 836 -29.30 14.55 1.10
C PRO A 836 -28.83 15.80 0.35
N GLY A 837 -29.76 16.59 -0.19
CA GLY A 837 -29.45 17.85 -0.88
C GLY A 837 -28.82 18.88 0.06
N GLN A 838 -29.31 18.98 1.31
CA GLN A 838 -28.73 19.86 2.33
C GLN A 838 -27.33 19.41 2.74
N LEU A 839 -27.13 18.11 2.94
CA LEU A 839 -25.81 17.57 3.28
C LEU A 839 -24.77 17.92 2.19
N ASN A 840 -25.10 17.65 0.93
CA ASN A 840 -24.22 17.96 -0.20
C ASN A 840 -23.95 19.47 -0.30
N ALA A 841 -24.99 20.30 -0.21
CA ALA A 841 -24.85 21.75 -0.30
C ALA A 841 -23.94 22.32 0.81
N PHE A 842 -24.03 21.82 2.04
CA PHE A 842 -23.17 22.29 3.12
C PHE A 842 -21.72 21.82 2.94
N MET A 843 -21.50 20.61 2.41
CA MET A 843 -20.14 20.13 2.11
C MET A 843 -19.49 20.97 1.01
N PHE A 844 -20.23 21.29 -0.05
CA PHE A 844 -19.75 22.24 -1.06
C PHE A 844 -19.47 23.62 -0.48
N TRP A 845 -20.31 24.09 0.44
CA TRP A 845 -20.08 25.38 1.10
C TRP A 845 -18.76 25.39 1.88
N VAL A 846 -18.49 24.38 2.70
CA VAL A 846 -17.21 24.23 3.43
C VAL A 846 -16.03 24.18 2.48
N SER A 847 -16.20 23.58 1.31
CA SER A 847 -15.14 23.47 0.30
C SER A 847 -14.75 24.79 -0.35
N ASP A 848 -15.74 25.64 -0.61
CA ASP A 848 -15.58 26.88 -1.38
C ASP A 848 -15.30 28.09 -0.48
N LYS A 849 -15.67 27.99 0.81
CA LYS A 849 -15.60 29.10 1.75
C LYS A 849 -14.61 28.83 2.88
N THR A 850 -13.52 29.58 2.86
CA THR A 850 -12.50 29.60 3.92
C THR A 850 -13.10 29.89 5.30
N GLY A 851 -12.63 29.18 6.33
CA GLY A 851 -13.02 29.38 7.73
C GLY A 851 -14.36 28.73 8.13
N TRP A 852 -15.00 27.96 7.24
CA TRP A 852 -16.15 27.11 7.58
C TRP A 852 -15.68 25.67 7.83
N THR A 853 -16.24 25.01 8.84
CA THR A 853 -15.87 23.62 9.18
C THR A 853 -17.09 22.79 9.57
N SER A 854 -17.02 21.46 9.38
CA SER A 854 -18.06 20.54 9.85
C SER A 854 -17.86 20.20 11.33
N VAL A 855 -18.85 20.51 12.14
CA VAL A 855 -18.79 20.33 13.60
C VAL A 855 -20.01 19.58 14.14
N ASP A 856 -19.85 18.97 15.30
CA ASP A 856 -20.95 18.46 16.10
C ASP A 856 -21.58 19.61 16.93
N LYS A 857 -22.55 19.27 17.79
CA LYS A 857 -23.20 20.28 18.64
C LYS A 857 -22.22 21.00 19.55
N LYS A 858 -21.25 20.27 20.09
CA LYS A 858 -20.26 20.72 21.06
C LYS A 858 -19.14 21.53 20.41
N GLY A 859 -19.14 21.69 19.09
CA GLY A 859 -18.06 22.36 18.36
C GLY A 859 -16.84 21.46 18.14
N ASN A 860 -16.94 20.18 18.49
CA ASN A 860 -15.93 19.21 18.09
C ASN A 860 -16.11 18.92 16.61
N TYR A 861 -15.00 18.67 15.91
CA TYR A 861 -15.09 18.30 14.51
C TYR A 861 -15.88 17.03 14.33
N ASN A 862 -16.81 17.10 13.40
CA ASN A 862 -17.65 15.96 13.10
C ASN A 862 -16.88 15.06 12.14
N LEU A 863 -15.91 14.32 12.68
CA LEU A 863 -15.16 13.27 11.97
C LEU A 863 -16.00 12.00 11.78
N TYR A 864 -17.14 11.89 12.46
CA TYR A 864 -18.09 10.79 12.31
C TYR A 864 -19.54 11.29 12.30
N LEU A 865 -20.21 11.27 11.13
CA LEU A 865 -21.67 11.47 11.04
C LEU A 865 -22.41 10.28 11.66
N THR A 866 -22.41 10.17 12.99
CA THR A 866 -23.07 9.10 13.74
C THR A 866 -24.29 9.65 14.49
N GLY A 867 -25.41 8.95 14.36
CA GLY A 867 -26.64 9.22 15.13
C GLY A 867 -27.71 10.04 14.41
N ARG A 868 -28.85 10.23 15.10
CA ARG A 868 -30.06 10.91 14.61
C ARG A 868 -29.96 12.45 14.58
N LYS A 869 -28.78 13.03 14.78
CA LYS A 869 -28.58 14.47 14.99
C LYS A 869 -28.36 15.21 13.65
N PRO A 870 -28.71 16.51 13.58
CA PRO A 870 -28.52 17.31 12.37
C PRO A 870 -27.03 17.44 12.00
N PHE A 871 -26.73 17.41 10.70
CA PHE A 871 -25.43 17.80 10.16
C PHE A 871 -25.27 19.31 10.36
N SER A 872 -24.06 19.79 10.66
CA SER A 872 -23.83 21.22 10.82
C SER A 872 -22.46 21.69 10.40
N ILE A 873 -22.45 22.91 9.87
CA ILE A 873 -21.24 23.67 9.56
C ILE A 873 -21.16 24.88 10.47
N GLU A 874 -19.95 25.28 10.82
CA GLU A 874 -19.72 26.41 11.71
C GLU A 874 -18.55 27.24 11.22
N LYS A 875 -18.72 28.56 11.25
CA LYS A 875 -17.67 29.55 11.10
C LYS A 875 -17.40 30.17 12.46
N GLN A 876 -16.13 30.26 12.83
CA GLN A 876 -15.69 30.80 14.12
C GLN A 876 -14.72 31.96 13.88
N ILE A 877 -14.83 33.00 14.70
CA ILE A 877 -13.92 34.15 14.70
C ILE A 877 -13.51 34.41 16.15
N LYS A 878 -12.21 34.28 16.44
CA LYS A 878 -11.66 34.58 17.77
C LYS A 878 -11.77 36.08 18.03
N TRP A 879 -12.38 36.45 19.15
CA TRP A 879 -12.37 37.84 19.62
C TRP A 879 -11.05 38.11 20.38
N PRO A 880 -10.39 39.26 20.17
CA PRO A 880 -9.12 39.56 20.82
C PRO A 880 -9.22 39.91 22.31
N GLY A 881 -10.42 40.07 22.86
CA GLY A 881 -10.65 40.31 24.29
C GLY A 881 -10.84 39.02 25.11
N LEU A 882 -11.00 39.19 26.42
CA LEU A 882 -11.32 38.12 27.37
C LEU A 882 -12.75 38.27 27.89
N LEU A 883 -13.39 37.14 28.21
CA LEU A 883 -14.73 37.11 28.78
C LEU A 883 -14.87 38.04 30.00
N GLY A 884 -15.88 38.91 29.96
CA GLY A 884 -16.15 39.89 31.01
C GLY A 884 -15.37 41.20 30.89
N SER A 885 -14.46 41.34 29.91
CA SER A 885 -13.76 42.60 29.64
C SER A 885 -14.57 43.51 28.71
N ASP A 886 -14.55 44.82 28.98
CA ASP A 886 -15.10 45.82 28.04
C ASP A 886 -14.07 46.30 27.00
N GLU A 887 -12.80 45.88 27.11
CA GLU A 887 -11.77 46.16 26.10
C GLU A 887 -12.12 45.48 24.76
N ASN A 888 -12.04 46.23 23.66
CA ASN A 888 -12.39 45.76 22.32
C ASN A 888 -13.83 45.25 22.16
N LYS A 889 -14.75 45.58 23.09
CA LYS A 889 -16.15 45.13 23.04
C LYS A 889 -16.90 45.60 21.79
N GLU A 890 -16.57 46.78 21.26
CA GLU A 890 -17.13 47.28 20.00
C GLU A 890 -16.75 46.40 18.80
N GLN A 891 -15.58 45.74 18.83
CA GLN A 891 -15.18 44.79 17.78
C GLN A 891 -16.04 43.52 17.81
N LEU A 892 -16.57 43.14 18.96
CA LEU A 892 -17.46 41.98 19.08
C LEU A 892 -18.77 42.20 18.29
N ASP A 893 -19.34 43.41 18.36
CA ASP A 893 -20.51 43.79 17.55
C ASP A 893 -20.20 43.74 16.05
N ILE A 894 -18.99 44.15 15.63
CA ILE A 894 -18.54 44.07 14.22
C ILE A 894 -18.44 42.60 13.78
N ILE A 895 -17.79 41.76 14.58
CA ILE A 895 -17.62 40.33 14.27
C ILE A 895 -18.99 39.63 14.17
N LEU A 896 -19.91 39.90 15.10
CA LEU A 896 -21.27 39.36 15.05
C LEU A 896 -22.04 39.85 13.83
N LEU A 897 -21.83 41.11 13.42
CA LEU A 897 -22.45 41.67 12.22
C LEU A 897 -21.95 40.99 10.94
N ASP A 898 -20.64 40.72 10.87
CA ASP A 898 -20.03 39.99 9.75
C ASP A 898 -20.57 38.56 9.68
N LEU A 899 -20.67 37.87 10.82
CA LEU A 899 -21.29 36.55 10.91
C LEU A 899 -22.78 36.58 10.54
N LEU A 900 -23.53 37.61 10.94
CA LEU A 900 -24.92 37.77 10.51
C LEU A 900 -25.03 37.94 8.98
N HIS A 901 -24.09 38.67 8.38
CA HIS A 901 -24.03 38.81 6.92
C HIS A 901 -23.69 37.48 6.22
N GLU A 902 -22.77 36.69 6.79
CA GLU A 902 -22.49 35.32 6.33
C GLU A 902 -23.73 34.44 6.36
N TRP A 903 -24.58 34.55 7.39
CA TRP A 903 -25.86 33.84 7.46
C TRP A 903 -26.82 34.25 6.34
N GLU A 904 -26.96 35.55 6.07
CA GLU A 904 -27.79 36.06 4.97
C GLU A 904 -27.34 35.49 3.61
N ASN A 905 -26.02 35.42 3.40
CA ASN A 905 -25.41 34.86 2.20
C ASN A 905 -25.60 33.33 2.13
N ALA A 906 -25.35 32.62 3.23
CA ALA A 906 -25.47 31.17 3.30
C ALA A 906 -26.91 30.71 3.07
N LYS A 907 -27.91 31.41 3.62
CA LYS A 907 -29.33 31.11 3.39
C LYS A 907 -29.67 31.05 1.90
N THR A 908 -29.16 32.01 1.12
CA THR A 908 -29.41 32.07 -0.33
C THR A 908 -28.52 31.07 -1.09
N GLY A 909 -27.23 31.04 -0.77
CA GLY A 909 -26.23 30.22 -1.45
C GLY A 909 -26.48 28.72 -1.29
N ILE A 910 -26.71 28.26 -0.05
CA ILE A 910 -27.00 26.87 0.25
C ILE A 910 -28.34 26.44 -0.38
N ASN A 911 -29.37 27.28 -0.35
CA ASN A 911 -30.64 26.97 -1.02
C ASN A 911 -30.45 26.82 -2.53
N ASN A 912 -29.67 27.69 -3.17
CA ASN A 912 -29.34 27.55 -4.58
C ASN A 912 -28.59 26.24 -4.88
N LEU A 913 -27.69 25.82 -3.98
CA LEU A 913 -26.98 24.54 -4.07
C LEU A 913 -27.88 23.32 -3.83
N ILE A 914 -28.92 23.43 -2.99
CA ILE A 914 -29.93 22.37 -2.80
C ILE A 914 -30.82 22.22 -4.05
N THR A 915 -31.11 23.33 -4.72
CA THR A 915 -32.02 23.35 -5.88
C THR A 915 -31.34 22.92 -7.18
N ARG A 916 -30.01 23.00 -7.24
CA ARG A 916 -29.16 22.53 -8.34
C ARG A 916 -28.75 21.08 -8.13
#